data_AF-A0A482Z1C2-F1
#
_entry.id   AF-A0A482Z1C2-F1
#
_cell.length_a   1.000
_cell.length_b   1.000
_cell.length_c   1.000
_cell.angle_alpha   90.00
_cell.angle_beta   90.00
_cell.angle_gamma   90.00
#
_symmetry.space_group_name_H-M   'P 1'
#
loop_
_entity.id
_entity.type
_entity.pdbx_description
1 polymer ?
#
loop_
_entity_poly.entity_id
_entity_poly.type
_entity_poly.pdbx_seq_one_letter_code
_entity_poly.pdbx_strand_id
1 'polypeptide(L)'
;TGAIDLSKLGDKSKYTIDYLGDKNANILTGTTKDEIFVAGAGNDILTGNGGMDVFNAGLGNDNIIINASNITALEKTGTGNRTRVDGGGGIDTLKLEGAGLTLDLTKISDRRIQDIEVIDITGSGNNTLQLNLDDLLHASTSTNILKVLGNSGDEVIVTGFNGLVTKKTVNGVTYDVYTHSDANAGANAELWVQKGVTLMGAQRGFVIKGESARDHSGYSVSNAGDVNGDGLDDLIIGAYGADPSGKSSAGKSYIVFGKQDTDAINLSDIVAGKGGFVINGKSVRNYSGRSVSSAGDVNGDGLDDLIIGAYSTNPNDKSNAGESYVVFGKQDTDAINLSSIIGAGGFVIKGEPGSFWSSHLVSSAGDVNGDGLDDLIISARDIGKSYVLFGKQDTNAINLPAIAAGTSTDGFVIKGEPWNDYRGHLISSAGDINGDGLDDLIIGVYEANPNDKSKAGKSYVVFGKKDNTDAIELSDIVAGKGGFVINGESVRDYSGYSVSSAGDVNGDGLDDLIIGARQADPSGQSHAGKSYVVFGKKDNTDAIELSAIAAGAGGFVINGESARDYSGCSVSNAGDVNGDGLDDLIVGAYGSDDSSGKSHQGKSYVVFGKKDNTNAIELSDIAAGIGGFVIIGESAGDYSGHSVSSAGDVNGDGLDDLIVGAWNADPSGRTSAGKSYVIFGKTDTNAIDLSKLGDKSKYTIDYLGDKNDNILTGTTKDEIFVAGAGNDILTGNGGMDVFNYHQRQQHRRTRKNRRRQPCPC
;
A
#
# COMPACT_ATOMS: atom_id res chain seq x y z
N THR A 1 -41.56 -30.44 -31.73
CA THR A 1 -40.55 -31.48 -31.44
C THR A 1 -40.77 -31.94 -30.02
N GLY A 2 -40.93 -33.26 -29.79
CA GLY A 2 -41.62 -33.82 -28.63
C GLY A 2 -41.08 -33.41 -27.27
N ALA A 3 -41.98 -32.92 -26.41
CA ALA A 3 -41.73 -32.79 -24.98
C ALA A 3 -41.45 -34.18 -24.40
N ILE A 4 -40.37 -34.30 -23.62
CA ILE A 4 -40.02 -35.52 -22.91
C ILE A 4 -40.94 -35.59 -21.68
N ASP A 5 -41.81 -36.59 -21.65
CA ASP A 5 -42.67 -36.89 -20.51
C ASP A 5 -41.85 -37.65 -19.45
N LEU A 6 -41.36 -36.92 -18.45
CA LEU A 6 -40.45 -37.41 -17.42
C LEU A 6 -41.09 -38.48 -16.52
N SER A 7 -42.42 -38.58 -16.48
CA SER A 7 -43.14 -39.63 -15.74
C SER A 7 -42.94 -41.03 -16.34
N LYS A 8 -42.42 -41.13 -17.57
CA LYS A 8 -42.14 -42.39 -18.27
C LYS A 8 -40.74 -42.98 -18.03
N LEU A 9 -39.90 -42.34 -17.22
CA LEU A 9 -38.53 -42.84 -16.99
C LEU A 9 -38.46 -44.08 -16.06
N GLY A 10 -39.51 -44.39 -15.31
CA GLY A 10 -39.53 -45.54 -14.38
C GLY A 10 -38.41 -45.51 -13.34
N ASP A 11 -38.34 -46.51 -12.47
CA ASP A 11 -37.44 -46.59 -11.30
C ASP A 11 -35.93 -46.74 -11.64
N LYS A 12 -35.47 -46.26 -12.79
CA LYS A 12 -34.09 -46.37 -13.27
C LYS A 12 -33.33 -45.05 -13.34
N SER A 13 -33.91 -43.93 -12.91
CA SER A 13 -33.11 -42.70 -12.71
C SER A 13 -32.34 -42.81 -11.40
N LYS A 14 -31.00 -42.70 -11.45
CA LYS A 14 -30.15 -42.70 -10.25
C LYS A 14 -30.52 -41.56 -9.27
N TYR A 15 -31.24 -40.55 -9.77
CA TYR A 15 -31.71 -39.38 -9.04
C TYR A 15 -33.12 -39.01 -9.52
N THR A 16 -34.06 -38.86 -8.59
CA THR A 16 -35.42 -38.36 -8.83
C THR A 16 -35.47 -36.87 -8.50
N ILE A 17 -36.29 -36.09 -9.21
CA ILE A 17 -36.62 -34.72 -8.79
C ILE A 17 -37.52 -34.85 -7.57
N ASP A 18 -37.10 -34.26 -6.44
CA ASP A 18 -37.84 -34.35 -5.18
C ASP A 18 -38.96 -33.31 -5.14
N TYR A 19 -38.67 -32.09 -5.66
CA TYR A 19 -39.64 -31.01 -5.78
C TYR A 19 -39.71 -30.50 -7.21
N LEU A 20 -40.87 -30.67 -7.85
CA LEU A 20 -41.16 -30.19 -9.21
C LEU A 20 -42.30 -29.18 -9.14
N GLY A 21 -42.02 -27.93 -9.52
CA GLY A 21 -43.02 -26.88 -9.66
C GLY A 21 -43.66 -26.84 -11.05
N ASP A 22 -44.43 -25.78 -11.31
CA ASP A 22 -45.18 -25.59 -12.55
C ASP A 22 -44.87 -24.26 -13.24
N LYS A 23 -45.88 -23.52 -13.67
CA LYS A 23 -45.74 -22.22 -14.38
C LYS A 23 -46.25 -21.05 -13.54
N ASN A 24 -46.68 -21.33 -12.31
CA ASN A 24 -47.19 -20.37 -11.34
C ASN A 24 -46.17 -20.22 -10.23
N ALA A 25 -46.27 -19.14 -9.45
CA ALA A 25 -45.48 -18.99 -8.22
C ALA A 25 -45.69 -20.18 -7.27
N ASN A 26 -44.61 -20.88 -6.95
CA ASN A 26 -44.58 -22.07 -6.11
C ASN A 26 -43.82 -21.80 -4.81
N ILE A 27 -44.17 -22.56 -3.77
CA ILE A 27 -43.43 -22.60 -2.51
C ILE A 27 -42.99 -24.05 -2.29
N LEU A 28 -41.70 -24.31 -2.40
CA LEU A 28 -41.09 -25.62 -2.31
C LEU A 28 -40.18 -25.65 -1.09
N THR A 29 -40.53 -26.45 -0.09
CA THR A 29 -39.80 -26.51 1.19
C THR A 29 -39.22 -27.90 1.39
N GLY A 30 -37.89 -27.98 1.40
CA GLY A 30 -37.08 -29.18 1.61
C GLY A 30 -36.99 -29.64 3.06
N THR A 31 -36.19 -30.69 3.25
CA THR A 31 -35.88 -31.27 4.57
C THR A 31 -34.39 -31.18 4.85
N THR A 32 -33.86 -31.98 5.78
CA THR A 32 -32.43 -32.00 6.06
C THR A 32 -31.68 -33.04 5.21
N LYS A 33 -32.27 -33.52 4.12
CA LYS A 33 -31.71 -34.58 3.26
C LYS A 33 -31.00 -33.93 2.06
N ASP A 34 -30.62 -34.72 1.07
CA ASP A 34 -30.13 -34.18 -0.20
C ASP A 34 -31.31 -34.19 -1.19
N GLU A 35 -31.77 -33.02 -1.63
CA GLU A 35 -32.93 -32.92 -2.54
C GLU A 35 -32.61 -32.20 -3.86
N ILE A 36 -33.44 -32.46 -4.88
CA ILE A 36 -33.40 -31.77 -6.17
C ILE A 36 -34.70 -31.00 -6.36
N PHE A 37 -34.57 -29.67 -6.46
CA PHE A 37 -35.66 -28.73 -6.75
C PHE A 37 -35.60 -28.28 -8.21
N VAL A 38 -36.75 -28.30 -8.87
CA VAL A 38 -36.97 -27.75 -10.22
C VAL A 38 -38.28 -26.97 -10.18
N ALA A 39 -38.25 -25.66 -9.97
CA ALA A 39 -39.47 -24.88 -9.70
C ALA A 39 -40.22 -24.48 -10.98
N GLY A 40 -39.52 -24.17 -12.06
CA GLY A 40 -40.14 -24.06 -13.39
C GLY A 40 -40.29 -22.62 -13.84
N ALA A 41 -41.52 -22.10 -13.93
CA ALA A 41 -41.73 -20.68 -14.21
C ALA A 41 -42.68 -20.07 -13.18
N GLY A 42 -42.60 -18.77 -12.96
CA GLY A 42 -43.28 -18.10 -11.86
C GLY A 42 -42.27 -17.52 -10.89
N ASN A 43 -42.72 -16.71 -9.93
CA ASN A 43 -41.84 -16.18 -8.89
C ASN A 43 -41.90 -17.15 -7.70
N ASP A 44 -40.92 -18.03 -7.62
CA ASP A 44 -40.90 -19.19 -6.75
C ASP A 44 -40.13 -18.94 -5.45
N ILE A 45 -40.46 -19.70 -4.39
CA ILE A 45 -39.73 -19.72 -3.13
C ILE A 45 -39.25 -21.15 -2.89
N LEU A 46 -37.95 -21.35 -2.85
CA LEU A 46 -37.30 -22.64 -2.63
C LEU A 46 -36.55 -22.60 -1.30
N THR A 47 -36.85 -23.48 -0.37
CA THR A 47 -36.19 -23.54 0.96
C THR A 47 -35.47 -24.86 1.13
N GLY A 48 -34.15 -24.85 1.33
CA GLY A 48 -33.35 -26.07 1.48
C GLY A 48 -33.60 -26.83 2.78
N ASN A 49 -33.50 -26.14 3.93
CA ASN A 49 -33.48 -26.73 5.29
C ASN A 49 -32.30 -27.67 5.61
N GLY A 50 -31.41 -27.99 4.67
CA GLY A 50 -30.09 -28.58 4.91
C GLY A 50 -29.66 -29.60 3.85
N GLY A 51 -28.54 -30.28 4.06
CA GLY A 51 -27.99 -31.28 3.13
C GLY A 51 -27.47 -30.74 1.78
N MET A 52 -27.19 -31.65 0.84
CA MET A 52 -26.59 -31.35 -0.48
C MET A 52 -27.66 -31.12 -1.56
N ASP A 53 -28.33 -29.98 -1.46
CA ASP A 53 -29.44 -29.61 -2.33
C ASP A 53 -29.01 -29.08 -3.71
N VAL A 54 -29.81 -29.38 -4.73
CA VAL A 54 -29.73 -28.80 -6.07
C VAL A 54 -30.95 -27.94 -6.31
N PHE A 55 -30.77 -26.62 -6.40
CA PHE A 55 -31.81 -25.67 -6.76
C PHE A 55 -31.72 -25.31 -8.24
N ASN A 56 -32.86 -25.39 -8.92
CA ASN A 56 -33.10 -24.84 -10.24
C ASN A 56 -34.44 -24.11 -10.19
N ALA A 57 -34.40 -22.79 -10.03
CA ALA A 57 -35.60 -22.01 -9.80
C ALA A 57 -36.35 -21.76 -11.11
N GLY A 58 -35.68 -21.27 -12.15
CA GLY A 58 -36.19 -21.32 -13.52
C GLY A 58 -36.50 -19.93 -14.08
N LEU A 59 -37.71 -19.67 -14.57
CA LEU A 59 -38.08 -18.36 -15.12
C LEU A 59 -38.95 -17.57 -14.13
N GLY A 60 -38.50 -16.41 -13.69
CA GLY A 60 -39.22 -15.53 -12.78
C GLY A 60 -38.27 -14.84 -11.82
N ASN A 61 -38.80 -14.12 -10.84
CA ASN A 61 -38.00 -13.56 -9.77
C ASN A 61 -38.13 -14.46 -8.54
N ASP A 62 -37.13 -15.30 -8.32
CA ASP A 62 -37.18 -16.39 -7.36
C ASP A 62 -36.46 -16.07 -6.05
N ASN A 63 -36.85 -16.73 -4.96
CA ASN A 63 -36.19 -16.67 -3.65
C ASN A 63 -35.70 -18.05 -3.24
N ILE A 64 -34.40 -18.24 -3.17
CA ILE A 64 -33.75 -19.47 -2.72
C ILE A 64 -33.21 -19.25 -1.32
N ILE A 65 -33.68 -20.03 -0.34
CA ILE A 65 -33.38 -19.87 1.08
C ILE A 65 -32.49 -21.03 1.54
N ILE A 66 -31.30 -20.71 2.04
CA ILE A 66 -30.28 -21.67 2.48
C ILE A 66 -29.84 -21.42 3.93
N ASN A 67 -29.47 -22.47 4.65
CA ASN A 67 -28.96 -22.39 6.02
C ASN A 67 -27.49 -22.86 6.13
N ALA A 68 -26.95 -22.88 7.35
CA ALA A 68 -25.57 -23.30 7.64
C ALA A 68 -25.18 -24.67 7.02
N SER A 69 -26.10 -25.64 7.00
CA SER A 69 -25.83 -26.96 6.43
C SER A 69 -25.71 -26.90 4.91
N ASN A 70 -26.54 -26.09 4.25
CA ASN A 70 -26.46 -25.90 2.80
C ASN A 70 -25.17 -25.15 2.42
N ILE A 71 -24.76 -24.14 3.18
CA ILE A 71 -23.49 -23.43 2.97
C ILE A 71 -22.31 -24.41 3.07
N THR A 72 -22.27 -25.23 4.12
CA THR A 72 -21.23 -26.25 4.29
C THR A 72 -21.22 -27.25 3.14
N ALA A 73 -22.41 -27.59 2.61
CA ALA A 73 -22.56 -28.49 1.48
C ALA A 73 -22.11 -27.85 0.16
N LEU A 74 -22.34 -26.55 -0.01
CA LEU A 74 -21.73 -25.75 -1.07
C LEU A 74 -20.22 -25.84 -0.91
N GLU A 75 -19.57 -25.30 0.13
CA GLU A 75 -18.09 -25.24 0.24
C GLU A 75 -17.31 -26.56 0.05
N LYS A 76 -17.93 -27.73 0.27
CA LYS A 76 -17.27 -29.04 0.03
C LYS A 76 -16.78 -29.20 -1.42
N THR A 77 -15.56 -29.68 -1.58
CA THR A 77 -14.98 -30.05 -2.89
C THR A 77 -14.76 -31.57 -2.98
N GLY A 78 -14.73 -32.14 -4.19
CA GLY A 78 -14.46 -33.56 -4.43
C GLY A 78 -15.61 -34.36 -5.06
N THR A 79 -15.33 -35.61 -5.39
CA THR A 79 -16.25 -36.50 -6.11
C THR A 79 -17.51 -36.81 -5.30
N GLY A 80 -18.67 -36.53 -5.88
CA GLY A 80 -19.98 -36.85 -5.31
C GLY A 80 -20.75 -35.68 -4.70
N ASN A 81 -20.11 -34.50 -4.54
CA ASN A 81 -20.85 -33.28 -4.20
C ASN A 81 -21.65 -32.81 -5.43
N ARG A 82 -22.92 -32.49 -5.22
CA ARG A 82 -23.84 -32.01 -6.26
C ARG A 82 -24.49 -30.68 -5.91
N THR A 83 -24.22 -30.15 -4.71
CA THR A 83 -24.86 -28.96 -4.19
C THR A 83 -24.70 -27.80 -5.17
N ARG A 84 -25.81 -27.19 -5.58
CA ARG A 84 -25.83 -26.11 -6.58
C ARG A 84 -27.05 -25.22 -6.40
N VAL A 85 -26.89 -23.93 -6.68
CA VAL A 85 -27.90 -22.89 -6.73
C VAL A 85 -27.90 -22.29 -8.13
N ASP A 86 -29.07 -22.28 -8.76
CA ASP A 86 -29.29 -21.78 -10.12
C ASP A 86 -30.62 -21.02 -10.12
N GLY A 87 -30.57 -19.69 -10.15
CA GLY A 87 -31.77 -18.85 -10.16
C GLY A 87 -32.49 -18.92 -11.51
N GLY A 88 -31.74 -18.78 -12.59
CA GLY A 88 -32.24 -18.93 -13.95
C GLY A 88 -32.49 -17.59 -14.63
N GLY A 89 -33.73 -17.28 -14.95
CA GLY A 89 -34.08 -16.09 -15.72
C GLY A 89 -35.00 -15.16 -14.96
N GLY A 90 -34.48 -14.02 -14.51
CA GLY A 90 -35.24 -12.94 -13.89
C GLY A 90 -34.33 -12.15 -12.96
N ILE A 91 -34.85 -11.74 -11.80
CA ILE A 91 -34.04 -11.19 -10.70
C ILE A 91 -34.20 -12.13 -9.51
N ASP A 92 -33.17 -12.93 -9.27
CA ASP A 92 -33.20 -14.03 -8.33
C ASP A 92 -32.43 -13.69 -7.04
N THR A 93 -32.98 -14.14 -5.91
CA THR A 93 -32.47 -13.82 -4.57
C THR A 93 -32.00 -15.09 -3.86
N LEU A 94 -30.73 -15.11 -3.45
CA LEU A 94 -30.20 -16.12 -2.52
C LEU A 94 -30.19 -15.56 -1.09
N LYS A 95 -31.03 -16.12 -0.23
CA LYS A 95 -31.24 -15.66 1.15
C LYS A 95 -30.63 -16.61 2.18
N LEU A 96 -29.94 -16.05 3.17
CA LEU A 96 -29.44 -16.78 4.33
C LEU A 96 -30.47 -16.86 5.46
N GLU A 97 -30.71 -18.06 5.96
CA GLU A 97 -31.55 -18.33 7.13
C GLU A 97 -30.71 -18.88 8.29
N GLY A 98 -30.41 -18.02 9.27
CA GLY A 98 -29.64 -18.37 10.47
C GLY A 98 -28.91 -17.17 11.05
N ALA A 99 -28.01 -17.40 12.01
CA ALA A 99 -27.18 -16.38 12.66
C ALA A 99 -25.71 -16.77 12.70
N GLY A 100 -24.82 -15.78 12.59
CA GLY A 100 -23.37 -16.03 12.55
C GLY A 100 -22.96 -16.81 11.31
N LEU A 101 -23.73 -16.72 10.21
CA LEU A 101 -23.45 -17.46 9.00
C LEU A 101 -22.42 -16.71 8.16
N THR A 102 -21.47 -17.43 7.58
CA THR A 102 -20.55 -16.89 6.58
C THR A 102 -20.80 -17.61 5.26
N LEU A 103 -21.24 -16.89 4.24
CA LEU A 103 -21.27 -17.36 2.85
C LEU A 103 -19.99 -16.88 2.17
N ASP A 104 -19.00 -17.75 2.07
CA ASP A 104 -17.73 -17.44 1.42
C ASP A 104 -17.72 -17.98 -0.02
N LEU A 105 -18.03 -17.11 -0.98
CA LEU A 105 -18.04 -17.45 -2.40
C LEU A 105 -16.65 -17.87 -2.90
N THR A 106 -15.58 -17.35 -2.29
CA THR A 106 -14.19 -17.69 -2.67
C THR A 106 -13.83 -19.14 -2.35
N LYS A 107 -14.59 -19.79 -1.45
CA LYS A 107 -14.47 -21.23 -1.16
C LYS A 107 -15.38 -22.10 -2.02
N ILE A 108 -16.30 -21.51 -2.78
CA ILE A 108 -17.28 -22.23 -3.57
C ILE A 108 -16.77 -22.34 -5.01
N SER A 109 -16.62 -23.57 -5.51
CA SER A 109 -16.23 -23.76 -6.92
C SER A 109 -17.19 -23.07 -7.89
N ASP A 110 -16.62 -22.44 -8.91
CA ASP A 110 -17.33 -21.69 -9.95
C ASP A 110 -18.54 -22.46 -10.53
N ARG A 111 -19.59 -21.72 -10.87
CA ARG A 111 -20.87 -22.21 -11.44
C ARG A 111 -21.76 -23.03 -10.50
N ARG A 112 -21.39 -23.18 -9.23
CA ARG A 112 -22.28 -23.77 -8.23
C ARG A 112 -23.26 -22.78 -7.65
N ILE A 113 -22.99 -21.49 -7.76
CA ILE A 113 -23.97 -20.42 -7.60
C ILE A 113 -23.92 -19.65 -8.91
N GLN A 114 -25.06 -19.48 -9.57
CA GLN A 114 -25.17 -18.75 -10.82
C GLN A 114 -26.58 -18.18 -10.99
N ASP A 115 -26.68 -17.19 -11.87
CA ASP A 115 -27.94 -16.50 -12.19
C ASP A 115 -28.63 -16.01 -10.89
N ILE A 116 -27.87 -15.35 -10.01
CA ILE A 116 -28.30 -14.71 -8.76
C ILE A 116 -27.89 -13.24 -8.80
N GLU A 117 -28.88 -12.35 -8.78
CA GLU A 117 -28.66 -10.90 -8.80
C GLU A 117 -28.73 -10.27 -7.40
N VAL A 118 -29.32 -10.96 -6.42
CA VAL A 118 -29.45 -10.47 -5.04
C VAL A 118 -28.98 -11.54 -4.05
N ILE A 119 -28.07 -11.17 -3.14
CA ILE A 119 -27.76 -11.97 -1.96
C ILE A 119 -28.32 -11.26 -0.73
N ASP A 120 -29.20 -11.93 -0.02
CA ASP A 120 -29.85 -11.44 1.19
C ASP A 120 -29.23 -12.09 2.44
N ILE A 121 -28.36 -11.35 3.12
CA ILE A 121 -27.72 -11.76 4.37
C ILE A 121 -28.45 -11.27 5.63
N THR A 122 -29.67 -10.72 5.50
CA THR A 122 -30.49 -10.18 6.61
C THR A 122 -31.01 -11.22 7.62
N GLY A 123 -30.46 -12.44 7.64
CA GLY A 123 -30.83 -13.51 8.57
C GLY A 123 -30.85 -13.06 10.04
N SER A 124 -31.19 -13.96 10.96
CA SER A 124 -31.12 -13.62 12.39
C SER A 124 -29.67 -13.26 12.78
N GLY A 125 -29.43 -12.25 13.61
CA GLY A 125 -28.06 -11.90 14.04
C GLY A 125 -27.15 -11.42 12.91
N ASN A 126 -25.83 -11.48 13.14
CA ASN A 126 -24.81 -10.94 12.23
C ASN A 126 -24.33 -12.03 11.26
N ASN A 127 -24.38 -11.78 9.96
CA ASN A 127 -23.94 -12.69 8.92
C ASN A 127 -22.92 -12.01 8.00
N THR A 128 -22.09 -12.82 7.35
CA THR A 128 -20.99 -12.36 6.50
C THR A 128 -21.12 -12.92 5.10
N LEU A 129 -21.00 -12.07 4.08
CA LEU A 129 -20.77 -12.49 2.69
C LEU A 129 -19.32 -12.22 2.33
N GLN A 130 -18.60 -13.19 1.77
CA GLN A 130 -17.25 -12.97 1.24
C GLN A 130 -17.20 -13.28 -0.25
N LEU A 131 -16.63 -12.37 -1.06
CA LEU A 131 -16.56 -12.52 -2.51
C LEU A 131 -15.38 -11.76 -3.14
N ASN A 132 -15.00 -12.14 -4.36
CA ASN A 132 -14.14 -11.34 -5.25
C ASN A 132 -14.90 -10.95 -6.53
N LEU A 133 -14.23 -10.27 -7.47
CA LEU A 133 -14.82 -9.90 -8.76
C LEU A 133 -15.31 -11.12 -9.56
N ASP A 134 -14.54 -12.21 -9.59
CA ASP A 134 -14.92 -13.43 -10.32
C ASP A 134 -16.18 -14.05 -9.73
N ASP A 135 -16.29 -14.08 -8.40
CA ASP A 135 -17.48 -14.57 -7.71
C ASP A 135 -18.73 -13.76 -8.09
N LEU A 136 -18.59 -12.42 -8.21
CA LEU A 136 -19.69 -11.56 -8.67
C LEU A 136 -20.07 -11.88 -10.12
N LEU A 137 -19.10 -12.00 -11.02
CA LEU A 137 -19.34 -12.29 -12.44
C LEU A 137 -19.92 -13.69 -12.65
N HIS A 138 -19.59 -14.65 -11.77
CA HIS A 138 -20.14 -16.00 -11.77
C HIS A 138 -21.54 -16.07 -11.16
N ALA A 139 -21.81 -15.32 -10.09
CA ALA A 139 -23.12 -15.26 -9.48
C ALA A 139 -24.11 -14.49 -10.37
N SER A 140 -23.76 -13.30 -10.85
CA SER A 140 -24.64 -12.41 -11.63
C SER A 140 -24.30 -12.44 -13.12
N THR A 141 -24.42 -13.63 -13.71
CA THR A 141 -24.12 -13.92 -15.12
C THR A 141 -24.95 -13.15 -16.15
N SER A 142 -26.06 -12.54 -15.70
CA SER A 142 -27.02 -11.84 -16.55
C SER A 142 -26.80 -10.32 -16.61
N THR A 143 -26.31 -9.71 -15.52
CA THR A 143 -26.23 -8.25 -15.38
C THR A 143 -24.86 -7.71 -14.98
N ASN A 144 -23.95 -8.56 -14.47
CA ASN A 144 -22.72 -8.13 -13.79
C ASN A 144 -23.00 -7.18 -12.61
N ILE A 145 -24.21 -7.20 -12.06
CA ILE A 145 -24.59 -6.42 -10.90
C ILE A 145 -25.04 -7.38 -9.81
N LEU A 146 -24.39 -7.33 -8.65
CA LEU A 146 -24.81 -8.08 -7.48
C LEU A 146 -25.25 -7.12 -6.38
N LYS A 147 -26.47 -7.31 -5.87
CA LYS A 147 -27.01 -6.53 -4.76
C LYS A 147 -26.92 -7.34 -3.48
N VAL A 148 -26.46 -6.71 -2.41
CA VAL A 148 -26.39 -7.31 -1.08
C VAL A 148 -27.36 -6.60 -0.16
N LEU A 149 -28.33 -7.34 0.37
CA LEU A 149 -29.24 -6.89 1.41
C LEU A 149 -28.72 -7.37 2.76
N GLY A 150 -28.69 -6.49 3.76
CA GLY A 150 -28.27 -6.84 5.11
C GLY A 150 -28.78 -5.81 6.14
N ASN A 151 -28.59 -6.13 7.40
CA ASN A 151 -28.98 -5.32 8.55
C ASN A 151 -27.74 -4.92 9.38
N SER A 152 -27.96 -4.16 10.47
CA SER A 152 -26.87 -3.69 11.32
C SER A 152 -26.13 -4.86 11.97
N GLY A 153 -24.82 -4.96 11.71
CA GLY A 153 -23.97 -6.03 12.20
C GLY A 153 -23.62 -7.08 11.15
N ASP A 154 -24.27 -7.05 9.99
CA ASP A 154 -23.86 -7.84 8.83
C ASP A 154 -22.62 -7.24 8.15
N GLU A 155 -21.79 -8.11 7.59
CA GLU A 155 -20.52 -7.76 6.95
C GLU A 155 -20.45 -8.31 5.52
N VAL A 156 -19.81 -7.57 4.63
CA VAL A 156 -19.45 -8.03 3.27
C VAL A 156 -17.96 -7.89 3.12
N ILE A 157 -17.24 -8.96 2.83
CA ILE A 157 -15.79 -8.97 2.60
C ILE A 157 -15.53 -9.08 1.09
N VAL A 158 -14.89 -8.10 0.48
CA VAL A 158 -14.69 -8.02 -0.98
C VAL A 158 -13.22 -7.98 -1.39
N THR A 159 -12.88 -8.55 -2.55
CA THR A 159 -11.59 -8.32 -3.22
C THR A 159 -11.81 -7.80 -4.64
N GLY A 160 -11.06 -6.75 -5.04
CA GLY A 160 -11.10 -6.21 -6.40
C GLY A 160 -12.23 -5.19 -6.66
N PHE A 161 -12.77 -4.52 -5.65
CA PHE A 161 -13.70 -3.41 -5.83
C PHE A 161 -13.07 -2.13 -5.25
N ASN A 162 -12.88 -1.10 -6.08
CA ASN A 162 -11.97 0.03 -5.84
C ASN A 162 -12.65 1.18 -5.06
N GLY A 163 -13.31 0.86 -3.94
CA GLY A 163 -13.99 1.87 -3.12
C GLY A 163 -15.35 2.34 -3.66
N LEU A 164 -16.03 3.17 -2.84
CA LEU A 164 -17.41 3.60 -3.07
C LEU A 164 -17.47 4.65 -4.19
N VAL A 165 -18.14 4.33 -5.30
CA VAL A 165 -18.23 5.24 -6.44
C VAL A 165 -19.47 6.12 -6.36
N THR A 166 -20.60 5.57 -5.89
CA THR A 166 -21.85 6.34 -5.82
C THR A 166 -22.89 5.72 -4.89
N LYS A 167 -23.98 6.45 -4.63
CA LYS A 167 -25.15 5.96 -3.88
C LYS A 167 -26.34 5.84 -4.83
N LYS A 168 -26.99 4.68 -4.85
CA LYS A 168 -28.21 4.45 -5.64
C LYS A 168 -29.34 4.03 -4.71
N THR A 169 -30.54 4.57 -4.92
CA THR A 169 -31.75 4.11 -4.23
C THR A 169 -32.66 3.41 -5.24
N VAL A 170 -32.94 2.14 -5.01
CA VAL A 170 -33.82 1.33 -5.86
C VAL A 170 -34.84 0.64 -4.97
N ASN A 171 -36.12 0.76 -5.32
CA ASN A 171 -37.25 0.17 -4.59
C ASN A 171 -37.28 0.49 -3.08
N GLY A 172 -36.84 1.69 -2.70
CA GLY A 172 -36.82 2.14 -1.30
C GLY A 172 -35.63 1.66 -0.48
N VAL A 173 -34.70 0.89 -1.07
CA VAL A 173 -33.43 0.49 -0.45
C VAL A 173 -32.32 1.39 -1.01
N THR A 174 -31.54 1.99 -0.12
CA THR A 174 -30.35 2.75 -0.49
C THR A 174 -29.13 1.84 -0.44
N TYR A 175 -28.36 1.83 -1.52
CA TYR A 175 -27.13 1.06 -1.69
C TYR A 175 -25.94 2.00 -1.85
N ASP A 176 -24.84 1.62 -1.23
CA ASP A 176 -23.48 2.05 -1.55
C ASP A 176 -23.01 1.18 -2.73
N VAL A 177 -22.59 1.81 -3.84
CA VAL A 177 -22.26 1.13 -5.10
C VAL A 177 -20.76 1.19 -5.34
N TYR A 178 -20.16 0.01 -5.42
CA TYR A 178 -18.74 -0.22 -5.64
C TYR A 178 -18.54 -0.73 -7.05
N THR A 179 -17.59 -0.15 -7.78
CA THR A 179 -17.24 -0.59 -9.14
C THR A 179 -15.82 -1.12 -9.17
N HIS A 180 -15.55 -2.00 -10.12
CA HIS A 180 -14.19 -2.38 -10.48
C HIS A 180 -13.74 -1.55 -11.69
N SER A 181 -12.56 -0.93 -11.63
CA SER A 181 -12.08 0.03 -12.64
C SER A 181 -10.84 -0.45 -13.40
N ASP A 182 -10.90 -1.63 -14.01
CA ASP A 182 -9.92 -1.95 -15.06
C ASP A 182 -10.36 -1.31 -16.38
N ALA A 183 -9.59 -0.31 -16.83
CA ALA A 183 -9.77 0.42 -18.10
C ALA A 183 -9.77 -0.49 -19.35
N ASN A 184 -9.44 -1.78 -19.20
CA ASN A 184 -9.35 -2.77 -20.27
C ASN A 184 -10.51 -3.79 -20.30
N ALA A 185 -11.41 -3.83 -19.30
CA ALA A 185 -12.33 -4.96 -19.17
C ALA A 185 -13.66 -4.83 -19.93
N GLY A 186 -14.13 -3.62 -20.26
CA GLY A 186 -15.43 -3.43 -20.96
C GLY A 186 -16.67 -4.00 -20.22
N ALA A 187 -16.51 -4.61 -19.05
CA ALA A 187 -17.53 -5.16 -18.19
C ALA A 187 -17.66 -4.26 -16.96
N ASN A 188 -18.68 -3.39 -16.96
CA ASN A 188 -19.03 -2.59 -15.79
C ASN A 188 -19.64 -3.50 -14.72
N ALA A 189 -18.79 -4.14 -13.92
CA ALA A 189 -19.25 -4.90 -12.75
C ALA A 189 -19.55 -3.95 -11.59
N GLU A 190 -20.74 -4.05 -11.00
CA GLU A 190 -21.13 -3.23 -9.85
C GLU A 190 -21.58 -4.12 -8.68
N LEU A 191 -20.98 -3.90 -7.50
CA LEU A 191 -21.45 -4.47 -6.24
C LEU A 191 -22.25 -3.40 -5.48
N TRP A 192 -23.49 -3.70 -5.12
CA TRP A 192 -24.39 -2.76 -4.47
C TRP A 192 -24.69 -3.24 -3.06
N VAL A 193 -24.13 -2.60 -2.05
CA VAL A 193 -24.25 -3.02 -0.65
C VAL A 193 -25.27 -2.13 0.06
N GLN A 194 -26.30 -2.72 0.67
CA GLN A 194 -27.33 -1.96 1.36
C GLN A 194 -26.72 -1.12 2.50
N LYS A 195 -27.14 0.15 2.58
CA LYS A 195 -26.71 1.05 3.65
C LYS A 195 -27.01 0.46 5.02
N GLY A 196 -25.99 0.36 5.87
CA GLY A 196 -26.06 -0.22 7.21
C GLY A 196 -25.38 -1.59 7.33
N VAL A 197 -24.92 -2.16 6.21
CA VAL A 197 -24.03 -3.32 6.15
C VAL A 197 -22.58 -2.82 6.10
N THR A 198 -21.69 -3.44 6.88
CA THR A 198 -20.27 -3.09 6.88
C THR A 198 -19.58 -3.75 5.69
N LEU A 199 -18.98 -2.97 4.78
CA LEU A 199 -18.08 -3.51 3.77
C LEU A 199 -16.65 -3.59 4.33
N MET A 200 -15.99 -4.71 4.11
CA MET A 200 -14.60 -5.02 4.43
C MET A 200 -13.94 -5.57 3.17
N GLY A 201 -12.62 -5.53 3.10
CA GLY A 201 -11.85 -6.20 2.03
C GLY A 201 -11.37 -5.27 0.92
N ALA A 202 -10.28 -5.57 0.21
CA ALA A 202 -9.30 -6.65 0.37
C ALA A 202 -7.92 -6.04 0.61
N GLN A 203 -6.95 -6.91 0.89
CA GLN A 203 -5.55 -6.58 1.19
C GLN A 203 -5.07 -5.29 0.51
N ARG A 204 -4.71 -4.36 1.38
CA ARG A 204 -4.56 -2.93 1.12
C ARG A 204 -3.12 -2.69 0.76
N GLY A 205 -2.72 -3.08 -0.44
CA GLY A 205 -1.35 -2.97 -0.92
C GLY A 205 -0.66 -4.32 -1.10
N PHE A 206 0.67 -4.30 -1.22
CA PHE A 206 1.44 -5.45 -1.67
C PHE A 206 2.80 -5.54 -0.97
N VAL A 207 3.41 -6.73 -1.06
CA VAL A 207 4.75 -6.99 -0.50
C VAL A 207 5.81 -6.96 -1.60
N ILE A 208 6.93 -6.30 -1.31
CA ILE A 208 8.14 -6.24 -2.13
C ILE A 208 9.20 -7.12 -1.46
N LYS A 209 9.62 -8.18 -2.16
CA LYS A 209 10.53 -9.20 -1.65
C LYS A 209 11.95 -8.92 -2.14
N GLY A 210 12.90 -8.79 -1.20
CA GLY A 210 14.32 -8.56 -1.48
C GLY A 210 14.95 -9.55 -2.47
N GLU A 211 15.98 -9.14 -3.20
CA GLU A 211 16.57 -9.91 -4.31
C GLU A 211 17.45 -11.07 -3.82
N SER A 212 18.52 -10.78 -3.06
CA SER A 212 19.49 -11.76 -2.60
C SER A 212 19.68 -11.73 -1.08
N ALA A 213 20.16 -12.84 -0.52
CA ALA A 213 20.44 -12.94 0.91
C ALA A 213 21.46 -11.89 1.34
N ARG A 214 21.22 -11.24 2.48
CA ARG A 214 22.03 -10.16 3.08
C ARG A 214 22.09 -8.85 2.30
N ASP A 215 21.21 -8.66 1.32
CA ASP A 215 21.08 -7.38 0.64
C ASP A 215 20.49 -6.30 1.55
N HIS A 216 19.74 -6.71 2.58
CA HIS A 216 19.07 -5.83 3.55
C HIS A 216 18.16 -4.78 2.88
N SER A 217 17.40 -5.20 1.86
CA SER A 217 16.44 -4.31 1.19
C SER A 217 15.35 -3.83 2.16
N GLY A 218 14.93 -2.58 2.04
CA GLY A 218 13.98 -1.97 2.99
C GLY A 218 14.63 -1.43 4.25
N TYR A 219 15.96 -1.29 4.28
CA TYR A 219 16.66 -0.57 5.36
C TYR A 219 16.32 0.93 5.35
N SER A 220 16.15 1.49 4.14
CA SER A 220 15.68 2.83 3.86
C SER A 220 14.64 2.70 2.74
N VAL A 221 13.46 3.28 2.97
CA VAL A 221 12.35 3.37 2.00
C VAL A 221 11.85 4.81 1.96
N SER A 222 11.32 5.24 0.82
CA SER A 222 10.72 6.56 0.62
C SER A 222 9.73 6.52 -0.54
N ASN A 223 8.77 7.45 -0.57
CA ASN A 223 8.14 7.87 -1.84
C ASN A 223 9.27 8.30 -2.79
N ALA A 224 9.11 7.99 -4.08
CA ALA A 224 9.96 8.49 -5.15
C ALA A 224 9.28 9.64 -5.93
N GLY A 225 7.97 9.83 -5.80
CA GLY A 225 7.19 10.68 -6.69
C GLY A 225 6.89 9.96 -8.02
N ASP A 226 6.31 10.64 -8.99
CA ASP A 226 6.06 10.10 -10.33
C ASP A 226 7.33 10.19 -11.19
N VAL A 227 8.26 9.25 -10.97
CA VAL A 227 9.55 9.27 -11.65
C VAL A 227 9.45 8.86 -13.12
N ASN A 228 8.29 8.33 -13.53
CA ASN A 228 8.09 7.78 -14.86
C ASN A 228 7.04 8.57 -15.68
N GLY A 229 6.27 9.46 -15.05
CA GLY A 229 5.29 10.32 -15.69
C GLY A 229 3.98 9.61 -16.05
N ASP A 230 3.61 8.53 -15.34
CA ASP A 230 2.34 7.81 -15.57
C ASP A 230 1.19 8.28 -14.68
N GLY A 231 1.47 9.24 -13.77
CA GLY A 231 0.52 9.84 -12.85
C GLY A 231 0.27 9.02 -11.59
N LEU A 232 1.05 7.97 -11.34
CA LEU A 232 1.08 7.25 -10.06
C LEU A 232 2.38 7.57 -9.33
N ASP A 233 2.32 7.63 -8.00
CA ASP A 233 3.54 7.74 -7.22
C ASP A 233 4.35 6.43 -7.26
N ASP A 234 5.67 6.57 -7.38
CA ASP A 234 6.62 5.47 -7.43
C ASP A 234 7.37 5.33 -6.09
N LEU A 235 8.13 4.24 -5.94
CA LEU A 235 8.78 3.90 -4.67
C LEU A 235 10.28 3.73 -4.86
N ILE A 236 11.08 4.20 -3.89
CA ILE A 236 12.51 3.89 -3.82
C ILE A 236 12.86 3.04 -2.59
N ILE A 237 13.52 1.91 -2.84
CA ILE A 237 13.91 0.93 -1.82
C ILE A 237 15.41 0.73 -1.84
N GLY A 238 16.06 1.05 -0.72
CA GLY A 238 17.50 0.88 -0.52
C GLY A 238 17.89 -0.53 -0.07
N ALA A 239 18.92 -1.11 -0.71
CA ALA A 239 19.52 -2.40 -0.37
C ALA A 239 21.05 -2.28 -0.30
N TYR A 240 21.52 -1.77 0.82
CA TYR A 240 22.90 -1.36 1.00
C TYR A 240 23.90 -2.54 0.97
N GLY A 241 23.45 -3.74 1.29
CA GLY A 241 24.27 -4.96 1.32
C GLY A 241 24.54 -5.57 -0.05
N ALA A 242 23.81 -5.14 -1.09
CA ALA A 242 23.79 -5.80 -2.39
C ALA A 242 25.13 -5.75 -3.14
N ASP A 243 25.36 -6.77 -3.96
CA ASP A 243 26.61 -7.03 -4.70
C ASP A 243 26.43 -6.85 -6.24
N PRO A 244 26.08 -5.65 -6.76
CA PRO A 244 25.86 -5.47 -8.19
C PRO A 244 27.12 -5.77 -8.99
N SER A 245 26.97 -6.58 -10.05
CA SER A 245 28.07 -7.04 -10.90
C SER A 245 29.26 -7.65 -10.12
N GLY A 246 29.00 -8.28 -8.97
CA GLY A 246 30.02 -8.90 -8.12
C GLY A 246 30.83 -7.90 -7.27
N LYS A 247 30.46 -6.62 -7.24
CA LYS A 247 31.11 -5.62 -6.39
C LYS A 247 30.57 -5.75 -4.96
N SER A 248 31.30 -6.45 -4.10
CA SER A 248 30.89 -6.71 -2.73
C SER A 248 30.43 -5.43 -2.01
N SER A 249 29.17 -5.43 -1.62
CA SER A 249 28.44 -4.40 -0.91
C SER A 249 28.59 -3.00 -1.51
N ALA A 250 28.57 -2.93 -2.84
CA ALA A 250 28.40 -1.65 -3.53
C ALA A 250 27.01 -1.05 -3.27
N GLY A 251 26.02 -1.90 -2.97
CA GLY A 251 24.65 -1.54 -2.73
C GLY A 251 23.84 -1.36 -4.01
N LYS A 252 22.53 -1.50 -3.90
CA LYS A 252 21.54 -1.22 -4.95
C LYS A 252 20.42 -0.35 -4.37
N SER A 253 19.80 0.43 -5.23
CA SER A 253 18.49 1.05 -4.96
C SER A 253 17.52 0.59 -6.05
N TYR A 254 16.31 0.22 -5.66
CA TYR A 254 15.28 -0.26 -6.58
C TYR A 254 14.20 0.79 -6.66
N ILE A 255 13.86 1.17 -7.88
CA ILE A 255 12.72 2.03 -8.18
C ILE A 255 11.62 1.08 -8.62
N VAL A 256 10.50 1.14 -7.93
CA VAL A 256 9.34 0.30 -8.19
C VAL A 256 8.22 1.23 -8.61
N PHE A 257 7.69 1.01 -9.80
CA PHE A 257 6.63 1.85 -10.31
C PHE A 257 5.30 1.57 -9.59
N GLY A 258 4.50 2.62 -9.42
CA GLY A 258 3.14 2.56 -8.90
C GLY A 258 2.27 1.55 -9.66
N LYS A 259 1.34 0.91 -8.96
CA LYS A 259 0.41 -0.04 -9.56
C LYS A 259 -0.84 -0.23 -8.72
N GLN A 260 -1.95 -0.47 -9.40
CA GLN A 260 -3.25 -0.68 -8.77
C GLN A 260 -3.42 -2.10 -8.21
N ASP A 261 -2.81 -3.10 -8.86
CA ASP A 261 -2.93 -4.48 -8.42
C ASP A 261 -2.16 -4.73 -7.11
N THR A 262 -2.54 -5.79 -6.39
CA THR A 262 -1.92 -6.14 -5.09
C THR A 262 -0.91 -7.27 -5.21
N ASP A 263 -0.45 -7.60 -6.42
CA ASP A 263 0.51 -8.68 -6.61
C ASP A 263 1.84 -8.34 -5.94
N ALA A 264 2.40 -9.36 -5.29
CA ALA A 264 3.73 -9.25 -4.69
C ALA A 264 4.80 -9.06 -5.76
N ILE A 265 5.73 -8.14 -5.50
CA ILE A 265 6.89 -7.87 -6.36
C ILE A 265 8.10 -8.62 -5.81
N ASN A 266 8.91 -9.22 -6.69
CA ASN A 266 10.26 -9.62 -6.33
C ASN A 266 11.23 -8.59 -6.93
N LEU A 267 12.20 -8.10 -6.15
CA LEU A 267 13.17 -7.14 -6.66
C LEU A 267 14.03 -7.68 -7.81
N SER A 268 14.08 -9.01 -7.99
CA SER A 268 14.66 -9.62 -9.20
C SER A 268 13.89 -9.30 -10.49
N ASP A 269 12.59 -9.07 -10.42
CA ASP A 269 11.76 -8.65 -11.56
C ASP A 269 12.07 -7.20 -11.97
N ILE A 270 12.30 -6.32 -10.99
CA ILE A 270 12.78 -4.95 -11.21
C ILE A 270 14.16 -4.95 -11.90
N VAL A 271 15.07 -5.83 -11.47
CA VAL A 271 16.38 -6.01 -12.14
C VAL A 271 16.23 -6.49 -13.59
N ALA A 272 15.15 -7.21 -13.89
CA ALA A 272 14.79 -7.65 -15.23
C ALA A 272 14.02 -6.59 -16.04
N GLY A 273 13.84 -5.37 -15.49
CA GLY A 273 13.16 -4.24 -16.14
C GLY A 273 11.64 -4.33 -16.14
N LYS A 274 11.03 -5.08 -15.21
CA LYS A 274 9.57 -5.19 -15.08
C LYS A 274 9.07 -4.33 -13.92
N GLY A 275 8.20 -3.37 -14.20
CA GLY A 275 7.55 -2.54 -13.16
C GLY A 275 8.53 -1.63 -12.41
N GLY A 276 9.60 -1.19 -13.06
CA GLY A 276 10.60 -0.29 -12.48
C GLY A 276 12.02 -0.56 -12.97
N PHE A 277 13.01 0.08 -12.36
CA PHE A 277 14.42 -0.07 -12.69
C PHE A 277 15.33 -0.11 -11.46
N VAL A 278 16.60 -0.49 -11.67
CA VAL A 278 17.59 -0.62 -10.60
C VAL A 278 18.76 0.34 -10.78
N ILE A 279 19.19 0.96 -9.68
CA ILE A 279 20.39 1.79 -9.58
C ILE A 279 21.49 0.97 -8.90
N ASN A 280 22.59 0.74 -9.62
CA ASN A 280 23.71 -0.06 -9.17
C ASN A 280 24.83 0.80 -8.57
N GLY A 281 25.27 0.44 -7.36
CA GLY A 281 26.39 1.07 -6.67
C GLY A 281 27.69 1.10 -7.48
N LYS A 282 28.45 2.18 -7.32
CA LYS A 282 29.63 2.48 -8.13
C LYS A 282 30.79 1.52 -7.89
N SER A 283 31.14 1.25 -6.64
CA SER A 283 32.38 0.56 -6.23
C SER A 283 32.17 -0.41 -5.07
N VAL A 284 33.11 -1.34 -4.86
CA VAL A 284 33.11 -2.26 -3.70
C VAL A 284 33.01 -1.47 -2.39
N ARG A 285 32.18 -1.94 -1.47
CA ARG A 285 31.87 -1.31 -0.18
C ARG A 285 31.39 0.12 -0.34
N ASN A 286 30.66 0.43 -1.40
CA ASN A 286 30.03 1.74 -1.54
C ASN A 286 28.72 1.88 -0.74
N TYR A 287 28.08 0.77 -0.31
CA TYR A 287 26.81 0.69 0.44
C TYR A 287 25.83 1.80 0.02
N SER A 288 25.72 2.02 -1.30
CA SER A 288 24.67 2.88 -1.86
C SER A 288 23.30 2.29 -1.52
N GLY A 289 22.27 3.12 -1.39
CA GLY A 289 20.97 2.65 -0.94
C GLY A 289 20.87 2.44 0.58
N ARG A 290 21.83 2.95 1.37
CA ARG A 290 21.70 3.00 2.84
C ARG A 290 20.84 4.18 3.31
N SER A 291 20.76 5.22 2.49
CA SER A 291 19.85 6.35 2.61
C SER A 291 19.37 6.68 1.19
N VAL A 292 18.07 6.70 0.99
CA VAL A 292 17.39 7.05 -0.26
C VAL A 292 16.24 7.99 0.06
N SER A 293 15.90 8.86 -0.88
CA SER A 293 14.74 9.76 -0.81
C SER A 293 14.33 10.13 -2.23
N SER A 294 13.06 10.53 -2.41
CA SER A 294 12.72 11.42 -3.53
C SER A 294 13.55 12.70 -3.43
N ALA A 295 13.88 13.26 -4.59
CA ALA A 295 14.50 14.56 -4.73
C ALA A 295 13.50 15.64 -5.20
N GLY A 296 12.27 15.27 -5.57
CA GLY A 296 11.37 16.13 -6.35
C GLY A 296 11.89 16.36 -7.77
N ASP A 297 11.31 17.30 -8.52
CA ASP A 297 11.75 17.66 -9.86
C ASP A 297 12.92 18.66 -9.79
N VAL A 298 14.12 18.15 -9.50
CA VAL A 298 15.29 19.02 -9.33
C VAL A 298 15.79 19.60 -10.63
N ASN A 299 15.32 19.09 -11.77
CA ASN A 299 15.80 19.47 -13.09
C ASN A 299 14.75 20.24 -13.92
N GLY A 300 13.49 20.26 -13.47
CA GLY A 300 12.40 20.98 -14.10
C GLY A 300 11.87 20.31 -15.38
N ASP A 301 11.99 18.99 -15.52
CA ASP A 301 11.46 18.24 -16.67
C ASP A 301 10.07 17.64 -16.43
N GLY A 302 9.52 17.81 -15.24
CA GLY A 302 8.20 17.36 -14.82
C GLY A 302 8.15 15.90 -14.40
N LEU A 303 9.29 15.24 -14.25
CA LEU A 303 9.40 13.92 -13.61
C LEU A 303 10.08 14.09 -12.25
N ASP A 304 9.65 13.31 -11.27
CA ASP A 304 10.34 13.31 -9.99
C ASP A 304 11.71 12.64 -10.11
N ASP A 305 12.70 13.24 -9.44
CA ASP A 305 14.08 12.78 -9.40
C ASP A 305 14.38 12.08 -8.06
N LEU A 306 15.57 11.48 -7.98
CA LEU A 306 15.95 10.61 -6.86
C LEU A 306 17.30 11.02 -6.28
N ILE A 307 17.44 10.96 -4.95
CA ILE A 307 18.73 11.14 -4.27
C ILE A 307 19.17 9.90 -3.51
N ILE A 308 20.41 9.48 -3.74
CA ILE A 308 21.01 8.27 -3.18
C ILE A 308 22.32 8.59 -2.48
N GLY A 309 22.40 8.27 -1.19
CA GLY A 309 23.62 8.40 -0.38
C GLY A 309 24.56 7.20 -0.55
N ALA A 310 25.87 7.46 -0.67
CA ALA A 310 26.89 6.43 -0.86
C ALA A 310 28.13 6.68 0.05
N TYR A 311 28.19 5.94 1.17
CA TYR A 311 28.96 6.28 2.37
C TYR A 311 30.50 6.12 2.31
N SER A 312 31.06 5.26 1.44
CA SER A 312 32.52 4.91 1.50
C SER A 312 33.23 5.01 0.15
N THR A 313 32.86 6.01 -0.65
CA THR A 313 33.69 6.44 -1.78
C THR A 313 34.79 7.41 -1.32
N ASN A 314 35.91 7.39 -2.05
CA ASN A 314 37.07 8.25 -1.82
C ASN A 314 37.16 9.30 -2.95
N PRO A 315 36.26 10.30 -3.04
CA PRO A 315 36.38 11.33 -4.07
C PRO A 315 37.65 12.19 -3.85
N ASN A 316 38.29 12.60 -4.95
CA ASN A 316 39.45 13.50 -4.99
C ASN A 316 40.72 12.98 -4.30
N ASP A 317 41.00 11.67 -4.35
CA ASP A 317 42.13 11.02 -3.66
C ASP A 317 42.14 11.20 -2.12
N LYS A 318 40.99 11.59 -1.54
CA LYS A 318 40.81 11.74 -0.09
C LYS A 318 39.96 10.61 0.45
N SER A 319 40.50 9.88 1.43
CA SER A 319 39.82 8.77 2.07
C SER A 319 38.52 9.22 2.76
N ASN A 320 37.41 8.52 2.51
CA ASN A 320 36.17 8.55 3.29
C ASN A 320 35.43 9.90 3.29
N ALA A 321 35.33 10.58 2.14
CA ALA A 321 34.50 11.78 2.03
C ALA A 321 33.04 11.47 1.64
N GLY A 322 32.77 10.27 1.09
CA GLY A 322 31.45 9.88 0.60
C GLY A 322 31.03 10.62 -0.67
N GLU A 323 30.07 10.05 -1.41
CA GLU A 323 29.43 10.67 -2.56
C GLU A 323 27.91 10.49 -2.41
N SER A 324 27.15 11.46 -2.90
CA SER A 324 25.72 11.30 -3.12
C SER A 324 25.43 11.47 -4.61
N TYR A 325 24.30 10.95 -5.05
CA TYR A 325 23.95 10.90 -6.46
C TYR A 325 22.53 11.39 -6.62
N VAL A 326 22.33 12.33 -7.53
CA VAL A 326 21.02 12.66 -8.05
C VAL A 326 20.85 11.89 -9.34
N VAL A 327 19.72 11.22 -9.47
CA VAL A 327 19.35 10.41 -10.62
C VAL A 327 18.02 10.94 -11.12
N PHE A 328 17.99 11.36 -12.37
CA PHE A 328 16.79 11.96 -12.93
C PHE A 328 15.73 10.91 -13.25
N GLY A 329 14.46 11.31 -13.14
CA GLY A 329 13.29 10.53 -13.53
C GLY A 329 13.38 10.08 -14.99
N LYS A 330 12.80 8.92 -15.28
CA LYS A 330 12.73 8.37 -16.65
C LYS A 330 11.64 7.30 -16.81
N GLN A 331 11.10 7.25 -18.02
CA GLN A 331 10.08 6.27 -18.44
C GLN A 331 10.63 4.87 -18.71
N ASP A 332 11.85 4.76 -19.23
CA ASP A 332 12.40 3.44 -19.56
C ASP A 332 12.82 2.68 -18.28
N THR A 333 12.94 1.36 -18.39
CA THR A 333 13.31 0.51 -17.25
C THR A 333 14.78 0.10 -17.25
N ASP A 334 15.63 0.75 -18.06
CA ASP A 334 17.06 0.42 -18.13
C ASP A 334 17.76 0.70 -16.80
N ALA A 335 18.64 -0.21 -16.42
CA ALA A 335 19.38 -0.08 -15.16
C ALA A 335 20.41 1.06 -15.22
N ILE A 336 20.48 1.84 -14.15
CA ILE A 336 21.46 2.92 -14.00
C ILE A 336 22.68 2.39 -13.24
N ASN A 337 23.87 2.83 -13.65
CA ASN A 337 25.12 2.53 -12.96
C ASN A 337 25.73 3.83 -12.46
N LEU A 338 25.88 3.98 -11.13
CA LEU A 338 26.43 5.20 -10.53
C LEU A 338 27.88 5.49 -10.96
N SER A 339 28.61 4.48 -11.46
CA SER A 339 29.94 4.66 -12.06
C SER A 339 29.95 5.48 -13.36
N SER A 340 28.80 5.62 -14.02
CA SER A 340 28.64 6.30 -15.30
C SER A 340 27.38 7.18 -15.31
N ILE A 341 27.02 7.77 -14.16
CA ILE A 341 25.81 8.59 -14.05
C ILE A 341 25.86 9.83 -14.94
N ILE A 342 27.06 10.39 -15.15
CA ILE A 342 27.30 11.52 -16.05
C ILE A 342 27.09 11.02 -17.49
N GLY A 343 25.88 11.21 -18.01
CA GLY A 343 25.42 10.71 -19.31
C GLY A 343 24.26 9.69 -19.24
N ALA A 344 23.82 9.30 -18.04
CA ALA A 344 22.68 8.40 -17.81
C ALA A 344 21.48 9.10 -17.14
N GLY A 345 21.47 10.44 -17.09
CA GLY A 345 20.41 11.25 -16.46
C GLY A 345 20.66 11.49 -14.97
N GLY A 346 21.51 12.47 -14.63
CA GLY A 346 21.78 12.83 -13.23
C GLY A 346 23.20 13.38 -13.00
N PHE A 347 23.55 13.64 -11.74
CA PHE A 347 24.85 14.19 -11.35
C PHE A 347 25.37 13.64 -10.01
N VAL A 348 26.67 13.88 -9.77
CA VAL A 348 27.35 13.44 -8.55
C VAL A 348 27.57 14.62 -7.62
N ILE A 349 27.32 14.41 -6.33
CA ILE A 349 27.68 15.32 -5.26
C ILE A 349 28.90 14.74 -4.51
N LYS A 350 29.99 15.49 -4.52
CA LYS A 350 31.26 15.09 -3.89
C LYS A 350 31.31 15.60 -2.45
N GLY A 351 31.40 14.67 -1.50
CA GLY A 351 31.40 14.97 -0.07
C GLY A 351 32.67 15.67 0.45
N GLU A 352 32.63 16.07 1.72
CA GLU A 352 33.75 16.73 2.41
C GLU A 352 34.64 15.71 3.17
N PRO A 353 35.98 15.83 3.12
CA PRO A 353 36.89 14.96 3.88
C PRO A 353 36.75 15.12 5.40
N GLY A 354 36.90 14.02 6.15
CA GLY A 354 36.82 14.04 7.61
C GLY A 354 35.44 13.69 8.18
N SER A 355 34.45 13.47 7.30
CA SER A 355 33.19 12.81 7.62
C SER A 355 33.42 11.31 7.89
N PHE A 356 33.94 10.98 9.07
CA PHE A 356 34.21 9.60 9.46
C PHE A 356 32.90 8.82 9.60
N TRP A 357 32.68 7.79 8.77
CA TRP A 357 31.57 6.84 8.94
C TRP A 357 30.16 7.43 8.82
N SER A 358 29.97 8.57 8.14
CA SER A 358 28.63 9.12 7.95
C SER A 358 27.80 8.22 7.02
N SER A 359 26.69 7.70 7.55
CA SER A 359 25.49 7.53 6.73
C SER A 359 25.18 8.93 6.18
N HIS A 360 25.59 9.25 4.95
CA HIS A 360 25.11 10.48 4.31
C HIS A 360 23.60 10.32 4.23
N LEU A 361 22.92 11.07 5.08
CA LEU A 361 21.48 11.21 5.01
C LEU A 361 21.23 12.22 3.91
N VAL A 362 20.32 11.84 3.03
CA VAL A 362 19.88 12.61 1.89
C VAL A 362 18.38 12.72 1.99
N SER A 363 17.86 13.89 1.64
CA SER A 363 16.42 14.17 1.60
C SER A 363 16.18 15.24 0.53
N SER A 364 14.98 15.27 -0.03
CA SER A 364 14.46 16.49 -0.64
C SER A 364 14.42 17.61 0.40
N ALA A 365 14.63 18.83 -0.06
CA ALA A 365 14.46 20.06 0.70
C ALA A 365 13.21 20.85 0.25
N GLY A 366 12.53 20.44 -0.83
CA GLY A 366 11.54 21.28 -1.52
C GLY A 366 12.20 22.50 -2.18
N ASP A 367 11.42 23.50 -2.60
CA ASP A 367 11.93 24.74 -3.21
C ASP A 367 12.27 25.76 -2.11
N VAL A 368 13.46 25.62 -1.50
CA VAL A 368 13.87 26.48 -0.38
C VAL A 368 14.25 27.90 -0.83
N ASN A 369 14.42 28.10 -2.14
CA ASN A 369 14.97 29.33 -2.70
C ASN A 369 13.96 30.10 -3.58
N GLY A 370 12.84 29.47 -3.94
CA GLY A 370 11.73 30.04 -4.69
C GLY A 370 12.07 30.22 -6.17
N ASP A 371 12.83 29.31 -6.77
CA ASP A 371 13.13 29.29 -8.22
C ASP A 371 12.29 28.29 -9.02
N GLY A 372 11.46 27.50 -8.34
CA GLY A 372 10.55 26.52 -8.91
C GLY A 372 11.20 25.18 -9.25
N LEU A 373 12.44 24.94 -8.82
CA LEU A 373 13.06 23.62 -8.84
C LEU A 373 13.14 23.09 -7.41
N ASP A 374 12.99 21.77 -7.26
CA ASP A 374 13.22 21.15 -5.96
C ASP A 374 14.71 21.16 -5.60
N ASP A 375 14.98 21.51 -4.35
CA ASP A 375 16.31 21.55 -3.75
C ASP A 375 16.57 20.30 -2.91
N LEU A 376 17.82 20.12 -2.50
CA LEU A 376 18.29 18.93 -1.80
C LEU A 376 18.97 19.29 -0.49
N ILE A 377 18.82 18.47 0.54
CA ILE A 377 19.60 18.61 1.78
C ILE A 377 20.43 17.34 2.05
N ILE A 378 21.69 17.56 2.45
CA ILE A 378 22.67 16.49 2.70
C ILE A 378 23.40 16.73 4.01
N SER A 379 23.50 15.68 4.82
CA SER A 379 24.16 15.74 6.12
C SER A 379 25.61 15.27 6.03
N ALA A 380 26.54 16.15 6.45
CA ALA A 380 27.94 15.84 6.74
C ALA A 380 28.13 15.77 8.27
N ARG A 381 27.35 14.87 8.89
CA ARG A 381 27.16 14.74 10.34
C ARG A 381 28.43 14.89 11.16
N ASP A 382 29.49 14.12 10.90
CA ASP A 382 30.65 14.00 11.81
C ASP A 382 31.55 15.24 11.86
N ILE A 383 31.34 16.19 10.95
CA ILE A 383 31.98 17.51 10.97
C ILE A 383 31.01 18.62 11.35
N GLY A 384 29.77 18.27 11.76
CA GLY A 384 28.74 19.20 12.21
C GLY A 384 28.27 20.14 11.12
N LYS A 385 28.08 19.65 9.89
CA LYS A 385 27.57 20.47 8.78
C LYS A 385 26.42 19.77 8.06
N SER A 386 25.50 20.57 7.54
CA SER A 386 24.54 20.16 6.53
C SER A 386 24.71 21.08 5.31
N TYR A 387 24.33 20.60 4.14
CA TYR A 387 24.42 21.33 2.88
C TYR A 387 23.07 21.32 2.22
N VAL A 388 22.64 22.49 1.77
CA VAL A 388 21.47 22.65 0.92
C VAL A 388 21.98 22.91 -0.47
N LEU A 389 21.52 22.13 -1.45
CA LEU A 389 21.98 22.18 -2.82
C LEU A 389 20.82 22.56 -3.71
N PHE A 390 21.05 23.52 -4.60
CA PHE A 390 19.98 23.98 -5.48
C PHE A 390 19.73 23.02 -6.64
N GLY A 391 18.45 22.86 -6.98
CA GLY A 391 18.01 22.18 -8.19
C GLY A 391 18.68 22.78 -9.43
N LYS A 392 19.00 21.94 -10.42
CA LYS A 392 19.61 22.38 -11.67
C LYS A 392 19.45 21.41 -12.82
N GLN A 393 19.30 21.97 -14.01
CA GLN A 393 19.20 21.24 -15.28
C GLN A 393 20.51 20.59 -15.75
N ASP A 394 21.67 21.18 -15.41
CA ASP A 394 22.94 20.64 -15.89
C ASP A 394 23.41 19.45 -15.04
N THR A 395 24.21 18.57 -15.65
CA THR A 395 24.71 17.36 -15.00
C THR A 395 26.11 17.52 -14.39
N ASN A 396 26.59 18.76 -14.23
CA ASN A 396 27.89 19.00 -13.62
C ASN A 396 27.91 18.54 -12.16
N ALA A 397 29.04 18.02 -11.70
CA ALA A 397 29.15 17.55 -10.33
C ALA A 397 29.20 18.73 -9.34
N ILE A 398 28.44 18.62 -8.24
CA ILE A 398 28.49 19.55 -7.12
C ILE A 398 29.62 19.13 -6.16
N ASN A 399 30.33 20.11 -5.60
CA ASN A 399 31.46 19.87 -4.69
C ASN A 399 31.21 20.59 -3.36
N LEU A 400 30.85 19.83 -2.30
CA LEU A 400 30.51 20.41 -1.00
C LEU A 400 31.63 21.30 -0.40
N PRO A 401 32.93 20.93 -0.50
CA PRO A 401 34.02 21.83 -0.15
C PRO A 401 34.01 23.21 -0.85
N ALA A 402 33.51 23.29 -2.08
CA ALA A 402 33.45 24.55 -2.82
C ALA A 402 32.32 25.46 -2.30
N ILE A 403 31.17 24.85 -1.95
CA ILE A 403 30.05 25.54 -1.27
C ILE A 403 30.50 26.01 0.12
N ALA A 404 31.15 25.14 0.90
CA ALA A 404 31.66 25.49 2.23
C ALA A 404 32.66 26.65 2.23
N ALA A 405 33.40 26.81 1.12
CA ALA A 405 34.35 27.90 0.92
C ALA A 405 33.72 29.17 0.33
N GLY A 406 32.43 29.17 0.00
CA GLY A 406 31.74 30.28 -0.67
C GLY A 406 32.24 30.52 -2.10
N THR A 407 32.73 29.47 -2.77
CA THR A 407 33.29 29.53 -4.14
C THR A 407 32.39 28.88 -5.19
N SER A 408 31.33 28.18 -4.76
CA SER A 408 30.25 27.69 -5.61
C SER A 408 28.94 28.35 -5.20
N THR A 409 28.04 28.52 -6.17
CA THR A 409 26.66 28.99 -6.00
C THR A 409 25.64 27.86 -6.09
N ASP A 410 26.08 26.59 -6.15
CA ASP A 410 25.20 25.42 -6.24
C ASP A 410 24.42 25.14 -4.94
N GLY A 411 24.35 26.10 -4.00
CA GLY A 411 23.74 25.95 -2.68
C GLY A 411 24.49 26.69 -1.58
N PHE A 412 24.21 26.31 -0.33
CA PHE A 412 24.81 26.88 0.87
C PHE A 412 25.10 25.82 1.95
N VAL A 413 25.88 26.22 2.96
CA VAL A 413 26.25 25.35 4.08
C VAL A 413 25.61 25.82 5.38
N ILE A 414 25.07 24.88 6.14
CA ILE A 414 24.58 25.07 7.51
C ILE A 414 25.61 24.46 8.46
N LYS A 415 26.15 25.27 9.35
CA LYS A 415 27.21 24.87 10.29
C LYS A 415 26.64 24.73 11.69
N GLY A 416 26.97 23.61 12.33
CA GLY A 416 26.55 23.28 13.69
C GLY A 416 27.22 24.12 14.76
N GLU A 417 26.66 24.06 15.97
CA GLU A 417 27.22 24.76 17.13
C GLU A 417 28.62 24.24 17.50
N PRO A 418 29.54 25.09 18.01
CA PRO A 418 30.83 24.63 18.49
C PRO A 418 30.72 23.79 19.77
N TRP A 419 31.37 22.62 19.76
CA TRP A 419 31.58 21.66 20.86
C TRP A 419 30.35 20.77 21.20
N ASN A 420 30.61 19.47 21.41
CA ASN A 420 29.72 18.44 22.00
C ASN A 420 28.55 17.92 21.15
N ASP A 421 28.04 18.72 20.21
CA ASP A 421 26.80 18.43 19.48
C ASP A 421 27.04 17.93 18.03
N TYR A 422 28.28 17.58 17.67
CA TYR A 422 28.68 17.11 16.33
C TYR A 422 28.08 15.76 15.91
N ARG A 423 27.27 15.11 16.75
CA ARG A 423 26.71 13.80 16.46
C ARG A 423 25.21 13.88 16.45
N GLY A 424 24.64 13.84 15.25
CA GLY A 424 23.25 13.48 15.09
C GLY A 424 22.45 14.33 14.12
N HIS A 425 23.08 15.02 13.16
CA HIS A 425 22.41 15.76 12.08
C HIS A 425 21.52 14.84 11.21
N LEU A 426 20.31 14.55 11.68
CA LEU A 426 19.22 14.04 10.83
C LEU A 426 18.61 15.24 10.13
N ILE A 427 18.19 15.05 8.89
CA ILE A 427 17.70 16.12 8.04
C ILE A 427 16.42 15.68 7.34
N SER A 428 15.54 16.64 7.08
CA SER A 428 14.38 16.50 6.20
C SER A 428 13.91 17.88 5.77
N SER A 429 13.06 17.96 4.74
CA SER A 429 12.23 19.14 4.54
C SER A 429 11.29 19.32 5.73
N ALA A 430 11.02 20.57 6.07
CA ALA A 430 9.98 20.95 7.01
C ALA A 430 8.66 21.34 6.31
N GLY A 431 8.66 21.51 4.99
CA GLY A 431 7.56 22.19 4.28
C GLY A 431 7.55 23.70 4.55
N ASP A 432 6.50 24.40 4.15
CA ASP A 432 6.30 25.82 4.42
C ASP A 432 5.64 26.02 5.80
N ILE A 433 6.44 25.87 6.86
CA ILE A 433 5.93 25.92 8.23
C ILE A 433 5.59 27.34 8.70
N ASN A 434 5.99 28.35 7.93
CA ASN A 434 5.89 29.76 8.28
C ASN A 434 4.92 30.53 7.34
N GLY A 435 4.48 29.91 6.25
CA GLY A 435 3.50 30.43 5.30
C GLY A 435 4.07 31.57 4.46
N ASP A 436 5.33 31.51 4.05
CA ASP A 436 5.97 32.46 3.14
C ASP A 436 6.11 31.96 1.69
N GLY A 437 5.70 30.72 1.45
CA GLY A 437 5.70 30.05 0.15
C GLY A 437 7.06 29.49 -0.25
N LEU A 438 8.01 29.40 0.69
CA LEU A 438 9.29 28.70 0.50
C LEU A 438 9.32 27.49 1.42
N ASP A 439 9.93 26.40 0.96
CA ASP A 439 10.14 25.25 1.82
C ASP A 439 11.21 25.55 2.89
N ASP A 440 10.92 25.13 4.11
CA ASP A 440 11.81 25.24 5.26
C ASP A 440 12.53 23.90 5.52
N LEU A 441 13.51 23.92 6.42
CA LEU A 441 14.35 22.76 6.69
C LEU A 441 14.35 22.40 8.18
N ILE A 442 14.33 21.10 8.49
CA ILE A 442 14.52 20.62 9.87
C ILE A 442 15.80 19.80 10.02
N ILE A 443 16.59 20.13 11.05
CA ILE A 443 17.83 19.45 11.39
C ILE A 443 17.75 18.95 12.83
N GLY A 444 17.60 17.64 13.02
CA GLY A 444 17.70 16.99 14.33
C GLY A 444 19.16 16.85 14.75
N VAL A 445 19.46 17.00 16.04
CA VAL A 445 20.76 16.78 16.68
C VAL A 445 20.52 16.06 18.00
N TYR A 446 20.30 14.74 17.90
CA TYR A 446 19.77 13.95 19.02
C TYR A 446 20.69 13.78 20.23
N GLU A 447 22.01 13.95 20.08
CA GLU A 447 22.93 13.91 21.23
C GLU A 447 23.13 15.28 21.90
N ALA A 448 22.45 16.33 21.41
CA ALA A 448 22.56 17.67 21.96
C ALA A 448 22.07 17.77 23.41
N ASN A 449 22.61 18.75 24.12
CA ASN A 449 22.38 18.93 25.56
C ASN A 449 21.66 20.27 25.86
N PRO A 450 20.41 20.46 25.39
CA PRO A 450 19.68 21.70 25.65
C PRO A 450 19.41 21.87 27.14
N ASN A 451 19.49 23.11 27.63
CA ASN A 451 19.15 23.46 29.02
C ASN A 451 19.86 22.55 30.06
N ASP A 452 21.12 22.18 29.79
CA ASP A 452 21.95 21.24 30.57
C ASP A 452 21.38 19.81 30.71
N LYS A 453 20.37 19.44 29.92
CA LYS A 453 19.80 18.08 29.88
C LYS A 453 20.61 17.20 28.96
N SER A 454 21.42 16.30 29.53
CA SER A 454 22.31 15.46 28.72
C SER A 454 21.54 14.60 27.71
N LYS A 455 21.90 14.72 26.43
CA LYS A 455 21.32 13.95 25.31
C LYS A 455 19.79 14.00 25.27
N ALA A 456 19.20 15.12 25.68
CA ALA A 456 17.79 15.35 25.47
C ALA A 456 17.49 15.54 23.97
N GLY A 457 18.46 16.08 23.22
CA GLY A 457 18.37 16.34 21.79
C GLY A 457 17.84 17.74 21.48
N LYS A 458 18.26 18.29 20.34
CA LYS A 458 17.75 19.56 19.80
C LYS A 458 17.31 19.32 18.35
N SER A 459 16.34 20.09 17.88
CA SER A 459 16.10 20.25 16.44
C SER A 459 16.18 21.73 16.08
N TYR A 460 16.61 22.03 14.87
CA TYR A 460 16.71 23.39 14.35
C TYR A 460 15.81 23.47 13.12
N VAL A 461 14.94 24.46 13.10
CA VAL A 461 14.19 24.80 11.90
C VAL A 461 14.88 26.00 11.27
N VAL A 462 15.21 25.87 9.99
CA VAL A 462 15.90 26.89 9.20
C VAL A 462 14.95 27.30 8.09
N PHE A 463 14.60 28.58 8.06
CA PHE A 463 13.65 29.08 7.07
C PHE A 463 14.27 29.14 5.67
N GLY A 464 13.47 28.76 4.68
CA GLY A 464 13.72 29.01 3.28
C GLY A 464 13.94 30.50 3.03
N LYS A 465 14.72 30.83 2.00
CA LYS A 465 14.97 32.23 1.67
C LYS A 465 15.40 32.38 0.22
N LYS A 466 14.82 33.38 -0.45
CA LYS A 466 15.28 33.85 -1.76
C LYS A 466 16.72 34.37 -1.68
N ASP A 467 17.56 33.99 -2.64
CA ASP A 467 18.98 34.40 -2.78
C ASP A 467 19.93 33.88 -1.65
N ASN A 468 19.78 32.62 -1.23
CA ASN A 468 20.49 32.06 -0.07
C ASN A 468 21.82 31.35 -0.40
N THR A 469 22.88 32.07 -0.77
CA THR A 469 24.22 31.44 -0.93
C THR A 469 25.13 31.56 0.29
N ASP A 470 24.71 32.34 1.29
CA ASP A 470 25.53 32.59 2.48
C ASP A 470 25.45 31.41 3.46
N ALA A 471 26.56 31.18 4.19
CA ALA A 471 26.58 30.14 5.20
C ALA A 471 25.67 30.51 6.39
N ILE A 472 24.88 29.55 6.86
CA ILE A 472 24.05 29.67 8.07
C ILE A 472 24.78 29.04 9.24
N GLU A 473 24.85 29.75 10.37
CA GLU A 473 25.36 29.20 11.63
C GLU A 473 24.16 28.83 12.52
N LEU A 474 24.08 27.60 13.03
CA LEU A 474 22.96 27.18 13.88
C LEU A 474 22.84 28.03 15.17
N SER A 475 23.91 28.70 15.60
CA SER A 475 23.86 29.68 16.69
C SER A 475 23.01 30.91 16.37
N ASP A 476 22.87 31.28 15.08
CA ASP A 476 21.96 32.35 14.68
C ASP A 476 20.49 31.91 14.75
N ILE A 477 20.21 30.64 14.42
CA ILE A 477 18.88 30.02 14.61
C ILE A 477 18.49 30.01 16.09
N VAL A 478 19.42 29.65 16.99
CA VAL A 478 19.22 29.74 18.45
C VAL A 478 18.95 31.19 18.90
N ALA A 479 19.53 32.17 18.20
CA ALA A 479 19.29 33.58 18.45
C ALA A 479 18.02 34.13 17.76
N GLY A 480 17.20 33.26 17.16
CA GLY A 480 15.93 33.60 16.50
C GLY A 480 16.09 34.32 15.17
N LYS A 481 17.18 34.06 14.43
CA LYS A 481 17.41 34.65 13.10
C LYS A 481 17.31 33.59 12.02
N GLY A 482 16.33 33.75 11.12
CA GLY A 482 16.15 32.83 9.98
C GLY A 482 15.65 31.44 10.38
N GLY A 483 14.95 31.34 11.52
CA GLY A 483 14.41 30.08 12.03
C GLY A 483 14.30 30.08 13.56
N PHE A 484 14.09 28.90 14.13
CA PHE A 484 14.00 28.69 15.58
C PHE A 484 14.56 27.32 16.00
N VAL A 485 14.83 27.18 17.30
CA VAL A 485 15.32 25.93 17.92
C VAL A 485 14.22 25.25 18.72
N ILE A 486 14.21 23.92 18.68
CA ILE A 486 13.32 23.05 19.44
C ILE A 486 14.17 22.23 20.42
N ASN A 487 13.92 22.41 21.72
CA ASN A 487 14.69 21.79 22.80
C ASN A 487 13.99 20.53 23.35
N GLY A 488 14.76 19.44 23.47
CA GLY A 488 14.30 18.15 23.98
C GLY A 488 13.73 18.19 25.41
N GLU A 489 12.76 17.30 25.66
CA GLU A 489 12.01 17.27 26.92
C GLU A 489 12.86 16.77 28.10
N SER A 490 13.39 15.53 28.04
CA SER A 490 14.08 14.89 29.16
C SER A 490 15.46 14.34 28.79
N VAL A 491 16.29 14.12 29.81
CA VAL A 491 17.64 13.56 29.68
C VAL A 491 17.59 12.19 29.01
N ARG A 492 18.38 11.99 27.95
CA ARG A 492 18.50 10.74 27.18
C ARG A 492 17.23 10.30 26.46
N ASP A 493 16.32 11.22 26.16
CA ASP A 493 15.19 10.96 25.26
C ASP A 493 15.64 10.87 23.79
N TYR A 494 16.76 11.52 23.46
CA TYR A 494 17.33 11.58 22.12
C TYR A 494 16.33 12.16 21.08
N SER A 495 15.63 13.24 21.39
CA SER A 495 14.72 13.89 20.43
C SER A 495 15.47 14.41 19.21
N GLY A 496 14.85 14.34 18.04
CA GLY A 496 15.52 14.63 16.77
C GLY A 496 16.32 13.43 16.25
N TYR A 497 16.04 12.22 16.75
CA TYR A 497 16.60 10.98 16.20
C TYR A 497 16.03 10.65 14.81
N SER A 498 14.82 11.13 14.54
CA SER A 498 14.15 11.18 13.25
C SER A 498 13.32 12.47 13.23
N VAL A 499 13.30 13.17 12.11
CA VAL A 499 12.58 14.43 11.90
C VAL A 499 11.99 14.41 10.49
N SER A 500 10.82 15.01 10.32
CA SER A 500 10.15 15.16 9.02
C SER A 500 9.12 16.29 9.10
N SER A 501 8.72 16.84 7.95
CA SER A 501 7.42 17.49 7.84
C SER A 501 6.33 16.51 8.25
N ALA A 502 5.30 17.04 8.89
CA ALA A 502 4.07 16.35 9.22
C ALA A 502 2.95 16.66 8.21
N GLY A 503 3.16 17.58 7.26
CA GLY A 503 2.07 18.19 6.48
C GLY A 503 1.17 19.05 7.37
N ASP A 504 0.00 19.46 6.87
CA ASP A 504 -1.00 20.22 7.63
C ASP A 504 -1.95 19.29 8.38
N VAL A 505 -1.47 18.73 9.50
CA VAL A 505 -2.24 17.73 10.27
C VAL A 505 -3.42 18.34 11.04
N ASN A 506 -3.51 19.67 11.06
CA ASN A 506 -4.49 20.42 11.87
C ASN A 506 -5.46 21.27 11.03
N GLY A 507 -5.19 21.42 9.73
CA GLY A 507 -6.03 22.11 8.76
C GLY A 507 -6.00 23.63 8.90
N ASP A 508 -4.85 24.21 9.24
CA ASP A 508 -4.65 25.67 9.32
C ASP A 508 -3.92 26.28 8.12
N GLY A 509 -3.48 25.43 7.18
CA GLY A 509 -2.80 25.79 5.94
C GLY A 509 -1.31 26.07 6.09
N LEU A 510 -0.70 25.69 7.23
CA LEU A 510 0.74 25.68 7.42
C LEU A 510 1.22 24.24 7.60
N ASP A 511 2.42 23.94 7.10
CA ASP A 511 3.02 22.64 7.38
C ASP A 511 3.43 22.53 8.85
N ASP A 512 3.22 21.36 9.42
CA ASP A 512 3.60 21.00 10.78
C ASP A 512 4.87 20.14 10.78
N LEU A 513 5.43 19.87 11.97
CA LEU A 513 6.66 19.09 12.13
C LEU A 513 6.43 17.86 13.01
N ILE A 514 7.05 16.72 12.67
CA ILE A 514 7.14 15.55 13.55
C ILE A 514 8.57 15.23 13.95
N ILE A 515 8.78 15.00 15.26
CA ILE A 515 10.11 14.81 15.87
C ILE A 515 10.10 13.55 16.74
N GLY A 516 10.91 12.56 16.38
CA GLY A 516 11.07 11.31 17.10
C GLY A 516 12.08 11.37 18.25
N ALA A 517 11.70 10.84 19.42
CA ALA A 517 12.49 10.70 20.63
C ALA A 517 12.44 9.24 21.11
N ARG A 518 13.10 8.36 20.36
CA ARG A 518 12.93 6.90 20.47
C ARG A 518 13.29 6.25 21.80
N GLN A 519 14.00 6.95 22.68
CA GLN A 519 14.42 6.41 23.99
C GLN A 519 13.66 7.03 25.15
N ALA A 520 12.71 7.94 24.88
CA ALA A 520 11.86 8.52 25.91
C ALA A 520 11.06 7.44 26.65
N ASP A 521 10.74 7.73 27.91
CA ASP A 521 10.08 6.80 28.83
C ASP A 521 8.66 7.30 29.22
N PRO A 522 7.71 7.39 28.27
CA PRO A 522 6.35 7.86 28.56
C PRO A 522 5.72 7.01 29.65
N SER A 523 5.10 7.65 30.64
CA SER A 523 4.46 6.98 31.79
C SER A 523 5.38 5.98 32.53
N GLY A 524 6.69 6.16 32.46
CA GLY A 524 7.70 5.28 33.08
C GLY A 524 7.99 3.99 32.30
N GLN A 525 7.47 3.85 31.07
CA GLN A 525 7.75 2.72 30.20
C GLN A 525 9.11 2.86 29.51
N SER A 526 10.10 2.13 30.01
CA SER A 526 11.48 2.24 29.52
C SER A 526 11.59 2.02 28.02
N HIS A 527 12.08 3.04 27.30
CA HIS A 527 12.32 3.07 25.87
C HIS A 527 11.09 2.70 25.03
N ALA A 528 9.89 3.03 25.51
CA ALA A 528 8.69 2.95 24.68
C ALA A 528 8.76 4.00 23.54
N GLY A 529 9.45 5.12 23.77
CA GLY A 529 9.64 6.19 22.82
C GLY A 529 8.50 7.20 22.82
N LYS A 530 8.79 8.40 22.32
CA LYS A 530 7.80 9.45 22.07
C LYS A 530 8.03 10.04 20.69
N SER A 531 6.98 10.60 20.09
CA SER A 531 7.09 11.55 18.99
C SER A 531 6.36 12.84 19.35
N TYR A 532 6.81 13.96 18.82
CA TYR A 532 6.22 15.27 19.08
C TYR A 532 5.80 15.89 17.76
N VAL A 533 4.56 16.35 17.70
CA VAL A 533 4.05 17.15 16.60
C VAL A 533 4.06 18.59 17.02
N VAL A 534 4.75 19.44 16.27
CA VAL A 534 4.90 20.87 16.53
C VAL A 534 4.21 21.62 15.42
N PHE A 535 3.22 22.44 15.76
CA PHE A 535 2.45 23.14 14.75
C PHE A 535 3.23 24.28 14.10
N GLY A 536 3.09 24.39 12.79
CA GLY A 536 3.53 25.51 11.97
C GLY A 536 2.97 26.82 12.51
N LYS A 537 3.78 27.87 12.44
CA LYS A 537 3.37 29.21 12.92
C LYS A 537 4.08 30.29 12.15
N LYS A 538 3.26 31.18 11.58
CA LYS A 538 3.72 32.41 10.96
C LYS A 538 4.56 33.26 11.92
N ASP A 539 5.71 33.72 11.45
CA ASP A 539 6.62 34.65 12.14
C ASP A 539 7.16 34.17 13.51
N ASN A 540 7.15 32.85 13.81
CA ASN A 540 7.68 32.35 15.07
C ASN A 540 9.20 32.14 14.99
N THR A 541 9.95 32.93 15.75
CA THR A 541 11.40 32.74 15.94
C THR A 541 11.77 32.34 17.36
N ASP A 542 10.78 32.19 18.24
CA ASP A 542 11.01 31.84 19.64
C ASP A 542 11.35 30.36 19.78
N ALA A 543 12.26 30.05 20.71
CA ALA A 543 12.60 28.68 21.02
C ALA A 543 11.39 27.90 21.55
N ILE A 544 11.20 26.68 21.05
CA ILE A 544 10.13 25.77 21.46
C ILE A 544 10.71 24.72 22.41
N GLU A 545 10.03 24.47 23.53
CA GLU A 545 10.38 23.39 24.45
C GLU A 545 9.43 22.21 24.22
N LEU A 546 9.94 21.01 23.96
CA LEU A 546 9.08 19.83 23.76
C LEU A 546 8.23 19.49 25.00
N SER A 547 8.66 19.93 26.19
CA SER A 547 7.82 19.85 27.40
C SER A 547 6.53 20.68 27.32
N ALA A 548 6.51 21.78 26.57
CA ALA A 548 5.31 22.58 26.33
C ALA A 548 4.40 21.89 25.31
N ILE A 549 4.98 21.29 24.27
CA ILE A 549 4.26 20.47 23.28
C ILE A 549 3.60 19.27 23.96
N ALA A 550 4.31 18.59 24.87
CA ALA A 550 3.76 17.51 25.69
C ALA A 550 2.60 17.96 26.59
N ALA A 551 2.57 19.24 26.96
CA ALA A 551 1.48 19.85 27.72
C ALA A 551 0.34 20.41 26.82
N GLY A 552 0.42 20.21 25.51
CA GLY A 552 -0.58 20.63 24.53
C GLY A 552 -0.45 22.07 24.02
N ALA A 553 0.68 22.73 24.26
CA ALA A 553 0.89 24.12 23.83
C ALA A 553 1.62 24.19 22.49
N GLY A 554 0.90 24.43 21.40
CA GLY A 554 1.47 24.59 20.06
C GLY A 554 1.79 23.28 19.35
N GLY A 555 1.07 22.21 19.70
CA GLY A 555 1.24 20.88 19.15
C GLY A 555 0.77 19.82 20.15
N PHE A 556 1.17 18.58 19.94
CA PHE A 556 0.85 17.44 20.80
C PHE A 556 1.97 16.40 20.83
N VAL A 557 1.91 15.50 21.81
CA VAL A 557 2.84 14.37 21.95
C VAL A 557 2.15 13.05 21.63
N ILE A 558 2.88 12.14 21.00
CA ILE A 558 2.49 10.77 20.73
C ILE A 558 3.35 9.86 21.61
N ASN A 559 2.73 9.18 22.56
CA ASN A 559 3.39 8.32 23.54
C ASN A 559 3.42 6.86 23.06
N GLY A 560 4.60 6.24 23.13
CA GLY A 560 4.81 4.85 22.77
C GLY A 560 3.98 3.85 23.59
N GLU A 561 3.56 2.76 22.95
CA GLU A 561 2.65 1.76 23.52
C GLU A 561 3.31 0.95 24.65
N SER A 562 4.43 0.27 24.35
CA SER A 562 5.09 -0.67 25.26
C SER A 562 6.59 -0.39 25.44
N ALA A 563 7.12 -0.76 26.61
CA ALA A 563 8.55 -0.66 26.89
C ALA A 563 9.40 -1.40 25.82
N ARG A 564 10.48 -0.75 25.36
CA ARG A 564 11.41 -1.23 24.31
C ARG A 564 10.84 -1.36 22.90
N ASP A 565 9.67 -0.77 22.64
CA ASP A 565 9.17 -0.64 21.27
C ASP A 565 10.03 0.33 20.42
N TYR A 566 10.71 1.27 21.08
CA TYR A 566 11.49 2.36 20.46
C TYR A 566 10.68 3.16 19.44
N SER A 567 9.41 3.45 19.72
CA SER A 567 8.56 4.27 18.84
C SER A 567 9.17 5.66 18.59
N GLY A 568 8.99 6.22 17.40
CA GLY A 568 9.67 7.45 17.00
C GLY A 568 11.13 7.22 16.55
N CYS A 569 11.50 5.97 16.24
CA CYS A 569 12.76 5.65 15.57
C CYS A 569 12.81 6.13 14.11
N SER A 570 11.64 6.19 13.47
CA SER A 570 11.38 6.70 12.13
C SER A 570 9.99 7.33 12.18
N VAL A 571 9.88 8.58 11.76
CA VAL A 571 8.63 9.34 11.65
C VAL A 571 8.57 9.99 10.28
N SER A 572 7.36 10.17 9.74
CA SER A 572 7.12 10.82 8.45
C SER A 572 5.68 11.31 8.37
N ASN A 573 5.41 12.30 7.52
CA ASN A 573 4.08 12.52 6.97
C ASN A 573 3.59 11.21 6.32
N ALA A 574 2.30 10.92 6.45
CA ALA A 574 1.62 9.85 5.75
C ALA A 574 0.84 10.36 4.53
N GLY A 575 0.57 11.67 4.44
CA GLY A 575 -0.42 12.22 3.52
C GLY A 575 -1.84 12.02 4.05
N ASP A 576 -2.87 12.31 3.25
CA ASP A 576 -4.26 12.06 3.60
C ASP A 576 -4.65 10.61 3.30
N VAL A 577 -4.21 9.69 4.16
CA VAL A 577 -4.44 8.26 3.94
C VAL A 577 -5.90 7.86 4.17
N ASN A 578 -6.71 8.74 4.74
CA ASN A 578 -8.09 8.43 5.14
C ASN A 578 -9.15 9.27 4.39
N GLY A 579 -8.73 10.23 3.57
CA GLY A 579 -9.58 11.03 2.70
C GLY A 579 -10.39 12.09 3.44
N ASP A 580 -9.96 12.56 4.61
CA ASP A 580 -10.65 13.59 5.38
C ASP A 580 -10.14 15.02 5.12
N GLY A 581 -9.11 15.15 4.29
CA GLY A 581 -8.51 16.40 3.85
C GLY A 581 -7.50 16.97 4.85
N LEU A 582 -7.04 16.18 5.83
CA LEU A 582 -5.92 16.51 6.71
C LEU A 582 -4.78 15.54 6.47
N ASP A 583 -3.55 16.02 6.60
CA ASP A 583 -2.39 15.12 6.57
C ASP A 583 -2.37 14.21 7.81
N ASP A 584 -2.01 12.95 7.60
CA ASP A 584 -1.86 11.94 8.63
C ASP A 584 -0.37 11.68 8.93
N LEU A 585 -0.08 10.89 9.97
CA LEU A 585 1.29 10.63 10.42
C LEU A 585 1.58 9.14 10.46
N ILE A 586 2.82 8.75 10.14
CA ILE A 586 3.31 7.39 10.38
C ILE A 586 4.49 7.36 11.35
N VAL A 587 4.39 6.49 12.37
CA VAL A 587 5.40 6.32 13.43
C VAL A 587 5.85 4.87 13.50
N GLY A 588 7.13 4.63 13.25
CA GLY A 588 7.76 3.32 13.34
C GLY A 588 8.13 2.92 14.78
N ALA A 589 7.97 1.64 15.11
CA ALA A 589 8.29 1.01 16.39
C ALA A 589 8.90 -0.39 16.16
N TYR A 590 10.13 -0.43 15.62
CA TYR A 590 10.78 -1.67 15.19
C TYR A 590 11.05 -2.68 16.31
N GLY A 591 11.11 -2.22 17.56
CA GLY A 591 11.40 -3.05 18.73
C GLY A 591 10.20 -3.85 19.22
N SER A 592 9.01 -3.62 18.65
CA SER A 592 7.78 -4.18 19.20
C SER A 592 7.72 -5.70 19.11
N ASP A 593 7.38 -6.29 20.24
CA ASP A 593 7.13 -7.71 20.44
C ASP A 593 5.62 -7.98 20.35
N ASP A 594 5.20 -9.13 19.83
CA ASP A 594 3.79 -9.53 19.95
C ASP A 594 3.48 -10.23 21.28
N SER A 595 2.20 -10.28 21.64
CA SER A 595 1.72 -10.99 22.82
C SER A 595 1.83 -12.53 22.71
N SER A 596 2.21 -13.06 21.55
CA SER A 596 2.36 -14.49 21.26
C SER A 596 3.80 -14.99 21.38
N GLY A 597 4.77 -14.09 21.61
CA GLY A 597 6.18 -14.39 21.83
C GLY A 597 7.10 -14.13 20.63
N LYS A 598 6.62 -13.51 19.54
CA LYS A 598 7.45 -13.04 18.43
C LYS A 598 8.18 -11.78 18.84
N SER A 599 9.46 -11.92 19.18
CA SER A 599 10.29 -10.78 19.55
C SER A 599 10.69 -9.96 18.32
N HIS A 600 10.64 -8.62 18.40
CA HIS A 600 11.09 -7.67 17.38
C HIS A 600 10.48 -7.92 15.99
N GLN A 601 9.20 -8.30 15.94
CA GLN A 601 8.49 -8.30 14.66
C GLN A 601 8.28 -6.87 14.13
N GLY A 602 8.24 -5.91 15.07
CA GLY A 602 8.01 -4.51 14.78
C GLY A 602 6.54 -4.16 14.56
N LYS A 603 6.22 -2.89 14.79
CA LYS A 603 4.94 -2.27 14.44
C LYS A 603 5.18 -0.92 13.81
N SER A 604 4.20 -0.42 13.06
CA SER A 604 4.08 0.99 12.70
C SER A 604 2.68 1.47 13.04
N TYR A 605 2.52 2.75 13.32
CA TYR A 605 1.26 3.34 13.71
C TYR A 605 0.94 4.49 12.78
N VAL A 606 -0.26 4.46 12.22
CA VAL A 606 -0.81 5.58 11.45
C VAL A 606 -1.72 6.35 12.38
N VAL A 607 -1.44 7.63 12.55
CA VAL A 607 -2.16 8.54 13.45
C VAL A 607 -2.84 9.58 12.60
N PHE A 608 -4.17 9.64 12.68
CA PHE A 608 -4.92 10.55 11.83
C PHE A 608 -4.80 12.00 12.28
N GLY A 609 -4.62 12.90 11.31
CA GLY A 609 -4.71 14.34 11.46
C GLY A 609 -6.08 14.73 12.02
N LYS A 610 -6.11 15.78 12.85
CA LYS A 610 -7.34 16.28 13.44
C LYS A 610 -7.26 17.77 13.71
N LYS A 611 -8.36 18.45 13.40
CA LYS A 611 -8.59 19.81 13.86
C LYS A 611 -8.63 19.86 15.39
N ASP A 612 -7.93 20.81 16.00
CA ASP A 612 -7.83 21.03 17.46
C ASP A 612 -7.05 19.95 18.26
N ASN A 613 -6.03 19.33 17.65
CA ASN A 613 -5.25 18.24 18.27
C ASN A 613 -4.17 18.74 19.25
N THR A 614 -4.54 19.05 20.50
CA THR A 614 -3.57 19.44 21.55
C THR A 614 -3.44 18.41 22.67
N ASN A 615 -4.26 17.36 22.66
CA ASN A 615 -4.17 16.30 23.67
C ASN A 615 -3.07 15.31 23.30
N ALA A 616 -2.43 14.73 24.31
CA ALA A 616 -1.53 13.61 24.09
C ALA A 616 -2.27 12.43 23.43
N ILE A 617 -1.60 11.79 22.47
CA ILE A 617 -2.06 10.58 21.80
C ILE A 617 -1.28 9.40 22.37
N GLU A 618 -1.99 8.34 22.75
CA GLU A 618 -1.38 7.09 23.18
C GLU A 618 -1.42 6.08 22.03
N LEU A 619 -0.27 5.50 21.65
CA LEU A 619 -0.24 4.51 20.57
C LEU A 619 -1.05 3.23 20.89
N SER A 620 -1.36 2.98 22.17
CA SER A 620 -2.30 1.93 22.57
C SER A 620 -3.73 2.21 22.08
N ASP A 621 -4.15 3.47 21.99
CA ASP A 621 -5.46 3.86 21.48
C ASP A 621 -5.52 3.68 19.96
N ILE A 622 -4.43 4.03 19.27
CA ILE A 622 -4.25 3.78 17.83
C ILE A 622 -4.29 2.27 17.54
N ALA A 623 -3.63 1.45 18.36
CA ALA A 623 -3.71 -0.01 18.27
C ALA A 623 -5.14 -0.56 18.48
N ALA A 624 -5.96 0.14 19.26
CA ALA A 624 -7.37 -0.16 19.47
C ALA A 624 -8.29 0.44 18.39
N GLY A 625 -7.74 1.08 17.36
CA GLY A 625 -8.49 1.67 16.24
C GLY A 625 -9.12 3.02 16.55
N ILE A 626 -8.61 3.76 17.55
CA ILE A 626 -9.11 5.08 17.94
C ILE A 626 -8.18 6.15 17.38
N GLY A 627 -8.63 6.88 16.36
CA GLY A 627 -7.87 8.00 15.78
C GLY A 627 -6.71 7.59 14.88
N GLY A 628 -6.75 6.38 14.34
CA GLY A 628 -5.73 5.84 13.45
C GLY A 628 -5.79 4.31 13.43
N PHE A 629 -4.75 3.66 12.91
CA PHE A 629 -4.63 2.21 12.90
C PHE A 629 -3.19 1.74 13.06
N VAL A 630 -3.03 0.50 13.51
CA VAL A 630 -1.71 -0.15 13.65
C VAL A 630 -1.41 -1.08 12.49
N ILE A 631 -0.14 -1.11 12.08
CA ILE A 631 0.45 -2.03 11.11
C ILE A 631 1.36 -2.99 11.88
N ILE A 632 1.05 -4.28 11.82
CA ILE A 632 1.66 -5.34 12.62
C ILE A 632 2.66 -6.10 11.76
N GLY A 633 3.91 -6.20 12.22
CA GLY A 633 4.99 -6.95 11.58
C GLY A 633 4.67 -8.42 11.32
N GLU A 634 5.21 -8.99 10.24
CA GLU A 634 4.93 -10.36 9.79
C GLU A 634 5.58 -11.42 10.70
N SER A 635 6.91 -11.40 10.83
CA SER A 635 7.67 -12.42 11.55
C SER A 635 8.63 -11.84 12.58
N ALA A 636 8.97 -12.66 13.58
CA ALA A 636 9.92 -12.29 14.63
C ALA A 636 11.30 -11.95 14.05
N GLY A 637 11.88 -10.83 14.46
CA GLY A 637 13.21 -10.39 14.04
C GLY A 637 13.26 -9.74 12.65
N ASP A 638 12.12 -9.48 12.02
CA ASP A 638 12.05 -8.77 10.74
C ASP A 638 12.35 -7.26 10.90
N TYR A 639 12.15 -6.72 12.11
CA TYR A 639 12.31 -5.29 12.44
C TYR A 639 11.50 -4.36 11.54
N SER A 640 10.23 -4.73 11.26
CA SER A 640 9.30 -3.87 10.51
C SER A 640 9.09 -2.52 11.21
N GLY A 641 8.95 -1.44 10.46
CA GLY A 641 8.82 -0.09 11.03
C GLY A 641 10.16 0.55 11.43
N HIS A 642 11.30 -0.05 11.04
CA HIS A 642 12.61 0.60 11.18
C HIS A 642 12.73 1.83 10.25
N SER A 643 12.13 1.75 9.07
CA SER A 643 11.99 2.86 8.11
C SER A 643 10.54 2.90 7.67
N VAL A 644 9.91 4.07 7.76
CA VAL A 644 8.53 4.34 7.33
C VAL A 644 8.51 5.64 6.55
N SER A 645 7.59 5.75 5.60
CA SER A 645 7.36 6.95 4.79
C SER A 645 5.94 6.91 4.23
N SER A 646 5.36 8.07 3.90
CA SER A 646 4.33 8.12 2.85
C SER A 646 4.88 7.51 1.57
N ALA A 647 4.00 6.91 0.78
CA ALA A 647 4.26 6.40 -0.55
C ALA A 647 3.59 7.25 -1.64
N GLY A 648 2.84 8.30 -1.28
CA GLY A 648 1.94 8.99 -2.22
C GLY A 648 0.80 8.08 -2.70
N ASP A 649 0.09 8.45 -3.75
CA ASP A 649 -1.00 7.65 -4.33
C ASP A 649 -0.44 6.65 -5.35
N VAL A 650 0.08 5.52 -4.88
CA VAL A 650 0.74 4.54 -5.76
C VAL A 650 -0.25 3.71 -6.57
N ASN A 651 -1.54 3.79 -6.26
CA ASN A 651 -2.60 2.98 -6.87
C ASN A 651 -3.62 3.82 -7.66
N GLY A 652 -3.56 5.15 -7.56
CA GLY A 652 -4.43 6.09 -8.28
C GLY A 652 -5.86 6.15 -7.73
N ASP A 653 -6.09 5.81 -6.45
CA ASP A 653 -7.41 5.81 -5.82
C ASP A 653 -7.76 7.15 -5.14
N GLY A 654 -6.80 8.08 -5.09
CA GLY A 654 -6.92 9.41 -4.53
C GLY A 654 -6.72 9.48 -3.02
N LEU A 655 -6.28 8.40 -2.38
CA LEU A 655 -5.77 8.40 -1.01
C LEU A 655 -4.26 8.21 -1.03
N ASP A 656 -3.57 8.82 -0.08
CA ASP A 656 -2.14 8.56 0.08
C ASP A 656 -1.91 7.15 0.66
N ASP A 657 -0.86 6.49 0.16
CA ASP A 657 -0.42 5.18 0.56
C ASP A 657 0.84 5.27 1.45
N LEU A 658 1.27 4.13 1.97
CA LEU A 658 2.35 4.03 2.94
C LEU A 658 3.38 2.98 2.52
N ILE A 659 4.66 3.21 2.84
CA ILE A 659 5.69 2.19 2.71
C ILE A 659 6.40 1.92 4.04
N VAL A 660 6.54 0.63 4.38
CA VAL A 660 7.16 0.15 5.61
C VAL A 660 8.27 -0.84 5.30
N GLY A 661 9.49 -0.55 5.78
CA GLY A 661 10.67 -1.39 5.61
C GLY A 661 10.85 -2.44 6.72
N ALA A 662 11.18 -3.67 6.32
CA ALA A 662 11.52 -4.81 7.19
C ALA A 662 12.84 -5.44 6.71
N TRP A 663 13.94 -4.72 6.94
CA TRP A 663 15.24 -4.97 6.33
C TRP A 663 15.90 -6.32 6.67
N ASN A 664 15.44 -6.97 7.74
CA ASN A 664 15.99 -8.24 8.17
C ASN A 664 15.08 -9.44 7.84
N ALA A 665 13.97 -9.21 7.14
CA ALA A 665 13.06 -10.28 6.76
C ALA A 665 13.71 -11.30 5.80
N ASP A 666 13.19 -12.53 5.82
CA ASP A 666 13.71 -13.69 5.09
C ASP A 666 12.76 -14.13 3.94
N PRO A 667 12.48 -13.29 2.92
CA PRO A 667 11.53 -13.63 1.87
C PRO A 667 11.98 -14.87 1.09
N SER A 668 11.08 -15.86 1.00
CA SER A 668 11.32 -17.13 0.32
C SER A 668 12.55 -17.87 0.87
N GLY A 669 12.87 -17.71 2.16
CA GLY A 669 13.99 -18.36 2.83
C GLY A 669 15.36 -17.73 2.59
N ARG A 670 15.42 -16.55 1.95
CA ARG A 670 16.68 -15.81 1.72
C ARG A 670 17.00 -14.95 2.94
N THR A 671 17.94 -15.42 3.75
CA THR A 671 18.33 -14.75 5.01
C THR A 671 18.67 -13.27 4.82
N SER A 672 17.99 -12.39 5.55
CA SER A 672 18.17 -10.94 5.56
C SER A 672 18.19 -10.32 4.16
N ALA A 673 17.46 -10.89 3.20
CA ALA A 673 17.25 -10.24 1.91
C ALA A 673 16.39 -8.97 2.09
N GLY A 674 15.56 -8.95 3.14
CA GLY A 674 14.69 -7.84 3.48
C GLY A 674 13.38 -7.85 2.71
N LYS A 675 12.37 -7.20 3.27
CA LYS A 675 11.08 -6.93 2.62
C LYS A 675 10.74 -5.46 2.79
N SER A 676 9.92 -4.95 1.88
CA SER A 676 9.16 -3.71 2.08
C SER A 676 7.69 -4.02 1.82
N TYR A 677 6.80 -3.29 2.48
CA TYR A 677 5.36 -3.46 2.35
C TYR A 677 4.78 -2.12 1.95
N VAL A 678 3.96 -2.13 0.92
CA VAL A 678 3.13 -1.00 0.53
C VAL A 678 1.76 -1.24 1.14
N ILE A 679 1.23 -0.24 1.84
CA ILE A 679 -0.07 -0.30 2.48
C ILE A 679 -0.91 0.81 1.87
N PHE A 680 -2.00 0.44 1.20
CA PHE A 680 -2.91 1.39 0.59
C PHE A 680 -3.71 2.18 1.63
N GLY A 681 -3.98 3.44 1.32
CA GLY A 681 -4.86 4.34 2.07
C GLY A 681 -6.22 3.71 2.36
N LYS A 682 -6.81 4.09 3.49
CA LYS A 682 -8.09 3.55 3.95
C LYS A 682 -8.80 4.45 4.96
N THR A 683 -10.13 4.41 4.88
CA THR A 683 -11.02 5.20 5.76
C THR A 683 -11.36 4.50 7.08
N ASP A 684 -11.21 3.17 7.18
CA ASP A 684 -11.45 2.45 8.44
C ASP A 684 -10.22 2.47 9.36
N THR A 685 -10.38 2.03 10.60
CA THR A 685 -9.29 1.97 11.60
C THR A 685 -8.84 0.54 11.91
N ASN A 686 -9.22 -0.44 11.08
CA ASN A 686 -8.84 -1.83 11.29
C ASN A 686 -7.32 -1.99 11.17
N ALA A 687 -6.75 -2.78 12.07
CA ALA A 687 -5.33 -3.11 12.07
C ALA A 687 -4.94 -3.87 10.78
N ILE A 688 -3.74 -3.58 10.27
CA ILE A 688 -3.13 -4.28 9.15
C ILE A 688 -2.13 -5.30 9.68
N ASP A 689 -2.26 -6.54 9.22
CA ASP A 689 -1.32 -7.62 9.52
C ASP A 689 -0.49 -7.90 8.27
N LEU A 690 0.81 -7.58 8.31
CA LEU A 690 1.68 -7.69 7.14
C LEU A 690 1.83 -9.14 6.66
N SER A 691 1.56 -10.14 7.51
CA SER A 691 1.57 -11.55 7.10
C SER A 691 0.45 -11.92 6.13
N LYS A 692 -0.55 -11.04 6.01
CA LYS A 692 -1.70 -11.20 5.12
C LYS A 692 -1.62 -10.31 3.90
N LEU A 693 -0.53 -9.58 3.64
CA LEU A 693 -0.39 -8.75 2.43
C LEU A 693 0.15 -9.57 1.25
N GLY A 694 -0.46 -9.42 0.07
CA GLY A 694 -0.01 -10.09 -1.16
C GLY A 694 -0.29 -11.59 -1.19
N ASP A 695 -1.17 -12.10 -0.33
CA ASP A 695 -1.73 -13.44 -0.45
C ASP A 695 -2.71 -13.41 -1.61
N LYS A 696 -2.18 -13.71 -2.81
CA LYS A 696 -2.99 -13.85 -4.03
C LYS A 696 -4.25 -14.65 -3.70
N SER A 697 -5.41 -14.06 -3.97
CA SER A 697 -6.59 -14.88 -4.26
C SER A 697 -6.14 -15.90 -5.30
N LYS A 698 -6.43 -17.17 -5.03
CA LYS A 698 -5.84 -18.35 -5.69
C LYS A 698 -6.10 -18.44 -7.22
N TYR A 699 -6.69 -17.43 -7.83
CA TYR A 699 -7.15 -17.39 -9.21
C TYR A 699 -6.87 -15.99 -9.78
N THR A 700 -5.93 -15.90 -10.72
CA THR A 700 -5.64 -14.70 -11.53
C THR A 700 -5.98 -15.00 -12.98
N ILE A 701 -6.47 -14.01 -13.75
CA ILE A 701 -6.74 -14.18 -15.19
C ILE A 701 -5.41 -14.39 -15.94
N ASP A 702 -5.18 -15.56 -16.52
CA ASP A 702 -3.93 -15.91 -17.20
C ASP A 702 -3.88 -15.38 -18.64
N TYR A 703 -5.02 -15.25 -19.30
CA TYR A 703 -5.12 -14.84 -20.70
C TYR A 703 -6.34 -13.93 -20.93
N LEU A 704 -6.13 -12.68 -21.36
CA LEU A 704 -7.19 -11.71 -21.64
C LEU A 704 -7.19 -11.28 -23.13
N GLY A 705 -8.38 -11.27 -23.73
CA GLY A 705 -8.63 -10.78 -25.09
C GLY A 705 -9.02 -9.30 -25.10
N ASP A 706 -8.70 -8.63 -26.20
CA ASP A 706 -9.02 -7.22 -26.45
C ASP A 706 -10.26 -7.06 -27.35
N LYS A 707 -10.49 -5.86 -27.88
CA LYS A 707 -11.63 -5.60 -28.77
C LYS A 707 -11.54 -6.27 -30.16
N ASN A 708 -10.40 -6.87 -30.52
CA ASN A 708 -10.16 -7.50 -31.81
C ASN A 708 -10.33 -9.01 -31.71
N ASP A 709 -10.34 -9.71 -32.86
CA ASP A 709 -10.33 -11.17 -32.87
C ASP A 709 -8.97 -11.69 -32.35
N ASN A 710 -8.95 -12.34 -31.18
CA ASN A 710 -7.74 -12.85 -30.53
C ASN A 710 -7.59 -14.38 -30.66
N ILE A 711 -6.34 -14.86 -30.58
CA ILE A 711 -6.03 -16.28 -30.41
C ILE A 711 -5.23 -16.44 -29.12
N LEU A 712 -5.88 -16.91 -28.05
CA LEU A 712 -5.27 -17.12 -26.74
C LEU A 712 -5.00 -18.60 -26.53
N THR A 713 -3.75 -18.98 -26.26
CA THR A 713 -3.31 -20.38 -26.15
C THR A 713 -2.54 -20.59 -24.85
N GLY A 714 -3.09 -21.39 -23.95
CA GLY A 714 -2.50 -21.75 -22.65
C GLY A 714 -1.63 -22.97 -22.67
N THR A 715 -1.29 -23.44 -21.48
CA THR A 715 -0.26 -24.45 -21.23
C THR A 715 -0.86 -25.78 -20.77
N THR A 716 -0.31 -26.43 -19.75
CA THR A 716 -0.88 -27.65 -19.18
C THR A 716 -1.27 -27.46 -17.72
N LYS A 717 -1.33 -26.21 -17.24
CA LYS A 717 -1.71 -25.85 -15.89
C LYS A 717 -3.16 -25.37 -15.90
N ASP A 718 -3.76 -25.27 -14.73
CA ASP A 718 -5.09 -24.67 -14.59
C ASP A 718 -4.97 -23.17 -14.90
N GLU A 719 -5.61 -22.71 -15.98
CA GLU A 719 -5.49 -21.32 -16.45
C GLU A 719 -6.86 -20.67 -16.72
N ILE A 720 -6.93 -19.34 -16.60
CA ILE A 720 -8.15 -18.56 -16.83
C ILE A 720 -8.01 -17.70 -18.09
N PHE A 721 -8.92 -17.90 -19.03
CA PHE A 721 -9.04 -17.18 -20.29
C PHE A 721 -10.29 -16.30 -20.27
N VAL A 722 -10.15 -15.03 -20.64
CA VAL A 722 -11.24 -14.09 -20.86
C VAL A 722 -11.17 -13.64 -22.31
N ALA A 723 -12.18 -13.97 -23.11
CA ALA A 723 -12.36 -13.42 -24.45
C ALA A 723 -12.79 -11.95 -24.35
N GLY A 724 -12.21 -11.13 -25.21
CA GLY A 724 -12.59 -9.75 -25.38
C GLY A 724 -13.82 -9.61 -26.29
N ALA A 725 -13.96 -8.46 -26.94
CA ALA A 725 -15.16 -8.15 -27.72
C ALA A 725 -15.15 -8.74 -29.15
N GLY A 726 -14.01 -9.29 -29.59
CA GLY A 726 -13.84 -9.90 -30.91
C GLY A 726 -14.33 -11.35 -31.03
N ASN A 727 -14.16 -11.94 -32.21
CA ASN A 727 -14.38 -13.36 -32.43
C ASN A 727 -13.16 -14.18 -32.01
N ASP A 728 -13.06 -14.44 -30.71
CA ASP A 728 -11.84 -15.02 -30.14
C ASP A 728 -11.76 -16.54 -30.24
N ILE A 729 -10.54 -17.05 -30.33
CA ILE A 729 -10.19 -18.47 -30.29
C ILE A 729 -9.35 -18.71 -29.04
N LEU A 730 -9.92 -19.44 -28.07
CA LEU A 730 -9.26 -19.78 -26.81
C LEU A 730 -8.89 -21.27 -26.78
N THR A 731 -7.66 -21.61 -26.41
CA THR A 731 -7.14 -22.99 -26.38
C THR A 731 -6.38 -23.27 -25.09
N GLY A 732 -6.87 -24.18 -24.25
CA GLY A 732 -6.31 -24.45 -22.91
C GLY A 732 -5.14 -25.42 -22.84
N ASN A 733 -4.96 -26.31 -23.83
CA ASN A 733 -3.86 -27.32 -23.89
C ASN A 733 -3.71 -28.28 -22.68
N GLY A 734 -4.53 -28.15 -21.61
CA GLY A 734 -4.69 -29.11 -20.51
C GLY A 734 -4.65 -28.42 -19.14
N GLY A 735 -5.26 -29.02 -18.11
CA GLY A 735 -5.55 -28.33 -16.84
C GLY A 735 -7.06 -28.22 -16.63
N MET A 736 -7.50 -27.65 -15.50
CA MET A 736 -8.88 -27.20 -15.28
C MET A 736 -9.03 -25.76 -15.77
N ASP A 737 -8.95 -25.58 -17.09
CA ASP A 737 -8.98 -24.26 -17.70
C ASP A 737 -10.37 -23.63 -17.63
N VAL A 738 -10.41 -22.32 -17.38
CA VAL A 738 -11.62 -21.50 -17.35
C VAL A 738 -11.66 -20.65 -18.62
N PHE A 739 -12.79 -20.67 -19.36
CA PHE A 739 -13.00 -19.83 -20.54
C PHE A 739 -14.23 -18.94 -20.33
N ASN A 740 -14.02 -17.63 -20.28
CA ASN A 740 -15.04 -16.59 -20.16
C ASN A 740 -15.23 -15.93 -21.55
N TYR A 741 -16.45 -15.83 -22.07
CA TYR A 741 -16.73 -15.21 -23.37
C TYR A 741 -18.07 -14.45 -23.38
N HIS A 742 -18.11 -13.31 -24.05
CA HIS A 742 -19.32 -12.51 -24.20
C HIS A 742 -20.25 -13.03 -25.32
N GLN A 743 -21.52 -13.22 -24.95
CA GLN A 743 -22.69 -13.58 -25.77
C GLN A 743 -22.87 -15.05 -26.20
N ARG A 744 -23.90 -15.71 -25.64
CA ARG A 744 -24.62 -16.80 -26.31
C ARG A 744 -25.67 -16.22 -27.27
N GLN A 745 -25.27 -15.88 -28.49
CA GLN A 745 -26.22 -15.93 -29.62
C GLN A 745 -26.60 -17.40 -29.85
N GLN A 746 -27.90 -17.66 -29.99
CA GLN A 746 -28.51 -18.99 -30.12
C GLN A 746 -27.71 -19.96 -31.00
N HIS A 747 -27.21 -21.05 -30.42
CA HIS A 747 -26.68 -22.16 -31.21
C HIS A 747 -27.81 -22.83 -32.01
N ARG A 748 -27.99 -22.40 -33.26
CA ARG A 748 -28.53 -23.28 -34.30
C ARG A 748 -27.50 -24.38 -34.57
N ARG A 749 -27.69 -25.54 -33.96
CA ARG A 749 -27.04 -26.78 -34.39
C ARG A 749 -27.49 -27.10 -35.82
N THR A 750 -26.72 -26.71 -36.82
CA THR A 750 -26.83 -27.29 -38.17
C THR A 750 -26.32 -28.73 -38.11
N ARG A 751 -27.24 -29.69 -38.07
CA ARG A 751 -26.91 -31.10 -38.34
C ARG A 751 -26.42 -31.19 -39.79
N LYS A 752 -25.12 -31.41 -39.99
CA LYS A 752 -24.57 -31.93 -41.26
C LYS A 752 -25.23 -33.28 -41.55
N ASN A 753 -26.14 -33.31 -42.53
CA ASN A 753 -26.60 -34.55 -43.13
C ASN A 753 -25.40 -35.29 -43.73
N ARG A 754 -25.01 -36.42 -43.13
CA ARG A 754 -24.14 -37.41 -43.77
C ARG A 754 -24.88 -37.97 -44.99
N ARG A 755 -24.61 -37.43 -46.19
CA ARG A 755 -24.85 -38.15 -47.43
C ARG A 755 -23.88 -39.32 -47.48
N ARG A 756 -24.41 -40.54 -47.51
CA ARG A 756 -23.69 -41.77 -47.87
C ARG A 756 -23.16 -41.61 -49.30
N GLN A 757 -21.85 -41.77 -49.51
CA GLN A 757 -21.33 -42.16 -50.82
C GLN A 757 -21.55 -43.68 -51.01
N PRO A 758 -21.96 -44.15 -52.20
CA PRO A 758 -21.99 -45.58 -52.52
C PRO A 758 -20.60 -46.06 -52.97
N CYS A 759 -20.25 -47.29 -52.56
CA CYS A 759 -19.11 -48.04 -53.10
C CYS A 759 -19.32 -48.36 -54.59
N PRO A 760 -18.23 -48.51 -55.38
CA PRO A 760 -18.31 -48.76 -56.81
C PRO A 760 -18.63 -50.23 -57.13
N CYS A 761 -19.40 -50.42 -58.19
CA CYS A 761 -19.22 -51.45 -59.21
C CYS A 761 -19.31 -50.75 -60.56
#